data_AF-A0A384JUH4-F1
#
_entry.id   AF-A0A384JUH4-F1
#
_cell.length_a   1.000
_cell.length_b   1.000
_cell.length_c   1.000
_cell.angle_alpha   90.00
_cell.angle_beta   90.00
_cell.angle_gamma   90.00
#
_symmetry.space_group_name_H-M   'P 1'
#
loop_
_entity.id
_entity.type
_entity.pdbx_description
1 polymer ?
#
loop_
_entity_poly.entity_id
_entity_poly.type
_entity_poly.pdbx_seq_one_letter_code
_entity_poly.pdbx_strand_id
1 'polypeptide(L)'
;MDIEATNKPASLPAATMPPSLQYIPAEIRRKIFICLLVSTELGEASSIDQLEGYGADAKYGLSPQILLVCRLFHEEGMEILYGLNQFIIESLPSIRIKRMDVLHPFTICSPLTRWDNQPTTDLPTHSIQKTLLHRNQAIKFVRKWRIILSARLYEPRSRDGLVELCRLLCELQTLSGGSLLRELEVCIIPKGVEVKYGYMNMNEMRESLVPLELLRNIPIVSIRTASIDEIPDFAYRHKWLDTPLVTPSMLPTASYRRLLIHLIRGNSEVELSTKMFTSLLEYTQAFERDAQFKNAMSLSSQEVAALMPKLPALSENPFLNKEFHSKELAHTIETGLQRARYMTEIESGDITKTTQFKEERSVILKYLERQFCRISHASHELIDFLKLQKRKWGVFDPACTKKYNGFDMAIYTEAMVLLEDYAASFIRELDASTKRAVRAQFGLFEHRYELMAREVKLQKCRIAYNRRDPITFRANFQEAVSDMELQYHTILTTRSKLYDWDAGSSIPDINIAPLSSFEDWQIRWEIEEPAITAITEVEAQRIQQDLRRQIAQKCFLAQEAENKAPGDNQDLDAANCDEAHDQSGSTTEKELELDIANWESLPYHEDDEVSKLILHLDEEQPPLPSTVEALMNSDNDSENDFYEELFRDRPEDDSFCLESEDDIEVGDDCIDRDRSTLHDLPYPGDSGGSLSHVFPWMTLSEL
;
A
#
# COMPACT_ATOMS: atom_id res chain seq x y z
N MET A 1 -18.42 -21.59 -87.68
CA MET A 1 -18.32 -21.89 -86.25
C MET A 1 -17.31 -20.95 -85.64
N ASP A 2 -17.24 -20.92 -84.32
CA ASP A 2 -16.33 -20.14 -83.47
C ASP A 2 -16.86 -18.76 -83.08
N ILE A 3 -17.32 -18.71 -81.82
CA ILE A 3 -17.77 -17.54 -81.08
C ILE A 3 -16.63 -17.20 -80.13
N GLU A 4 -15.91 -16.12 -80.41
CA GLU A 4 -14.85 -15.65 -79.51
C GLU A 4 -15.46 -14.70 -78.48
N ALA A 5 -15.49 -15.14 -77.22
CA ALA A 5 -16.21 -14.45 -76.16
C ALA A 5 -15.36 -13.33 -75.55
N THR A 6 -15.84 -12.08 -75.64
CA THR A 6 -15.26 -10.94 -74.93
C THR A 6 -15.50 -11.05 -73.43
N ASN A 7 -14.49 -11.43 -72.66
CA ASN A 7 -14.52 -11.42 -71.21
C ASN A 7 -14.61 -9.98 -70.65
N LYS A 8 -15.80 -9.59 -70.20
CA LYS A 8 -15.98 -8.49 -69.24
C LYS A 8 -15.98 -9.10 -67.83
N PRO A 9 -15.10 -8.67 -66.90
CA PRO A 9 -15.21 -9.12 -65.51
C PRO A 9 -16.50 -8.57 -64.90
N ALA A 10 -17.33 -9.45 -64.36
CA ALA A 10 -18.50 -9.05 -63.60
C ALA A 10 -18.07 -8.31 -62.33
N SER A 11 -18.66 -7.15 -62.07
CA SER A 11 -18.49 -6.44 -60.79
C SER A 11 -19.00 -7.32 -59.65
N LEU A 12 -18.12 -7.68 -58.72
CA LEU A 12 -18.51 -8.31 -57.45
C LEU A 12 -19.57 -7.44 -56.75
N PRO A 13 -20.64 -8.03 -56.17
CA PRO A 13 -21.55 -7.28 -55.33
C PRO A 13 -20.77 -6.73 -54.13
N ALA A 14 -20.94 -5.44 -53.83
CA ALA A 14 -20.41 -4.89 -52.59
C ALA A 14 -20.99 -5.68 -51.41
N ALA A 15 -20.11 -6.29 -50.60
CA ALA A 15 -20.53 -7.02 -49.42
C ALA A 15 -21.13 -6.02 -48.42
N THR A 16 -22.46 -5.89 -48.42
CA THR A 16 -23.19 -5.18 -47.36
C THR A 16 -22.93 -5.90 -46.05
N MET A 17 -21.99 -5.36 -45.26
CA MET A 17 -21.76 -5.82 -43.90
C MET A 17 -23.07 -5.76 -43.12
N PRO A 18 -23.39 -6.76 -42.29
CA PRO A 18 -24.62 -6.76 -41.52
C PRO A 18 -24.68 -5.50 -40.65
N PRO A 19 -25.85 -4.84 -40.53
CA PRO A 19 -25.99 -3.62 -39.75
C PRO A 19 -25.67 -3.92 -38.28
N SER A 20 -24.51 -3.44 -37.83
CA SER A 20 -24.05 -3.55 -36.45
C SER A 20 -23.94 -2.15 -35.86
N LEU A 21 -24.33 -2.01 -34.60
CA LEU A 21 -24.12 -0.79 -33.82
C LEU A 21 -22.64 -0.34 -33.82
N GLN A 22 -21.70 -1.27 -34.01
CA GLN A 22 -20.26 -0.99 -34.09
C GLN A 22 -19.87 -0.14 -35.32
N TYR A 23 -20.61 -0.25 -36.43
CA TYR A 23 -20.36 0.52 -37.66
C TYR A 23 -21.07 1.88 -37.68
N ILE A 24 -21.87 2.19 -36.66
CA ILE A 24 -22.50 3.50 -36.47
C ILE A 24 -21.47 4.47 -35.86
N PRO A 25 -21.39 5.74 -36.31
CA PRO A 25 -20.54 6.77 -35.69
C PRO A 25 -20.72 6.89 -34.17
N ALA A 26 -19.62 7.16 -33.46
CA ALA A 26 -19.57 7.17 -32.00
C ALA A 26 -20.54 8.20 -31.38
N GLU A 27 -20.80 9.32 -32.06
CA GLU A 27 -21.74 10.36 -31.61
C GLU A 27 -23.19 9.86 -31.60
N ILE A 28 -23.54 8.97 -32.54
CA ILE A 28 -24.86 8.36 -32.62
C ILE A 28 -24.96 7.19 -31.62
N ARG A 29 -23.91 6.36 -31.47
CA ARG A 29 -23.84 5.35 -30.39
C ARG A 29 -24.01 6.00 -29.02
N ARG A 30 -23.30 7.09 -28.75
CA ARG A 30 -23.41 7.86 -27.50
C ARG A 30 -24.83 8.35 -27.23
N LYS A 31 -25.56 8.83 -28.25
CA LYS A 31 -26.98 9.20 -28.11
C LYS A 31 -27.86 8.00 -27.78
N ILE A 32 -27.65 6.86 -28.44
CA ILE A 32 -28.37 5.61 -28.14
C ILE A 32 -28.10 5.18 -26.69
N PHE A 33 -26.84 5.16 -26.28
CA PHE A 33 -26.43 4.80 -24.92
C PHE A 33 -26.98 5.77 -23.86
N ILE A 34 -27.06 7.07 -24.14
CA ILE A 34 -27.74 8.03 -23.25
C ILE A 34 -29.21 7.61 -23.04
N CYS A 35 -29.94 7.26 -24.09
CA CYS A 35 -31.33 6.79 -23.98
C CYS A 35 -31.49 5.43 -23.27
N LEU A 36 -30.43 4.63 -23.16
CA LEU A 36 -30.46 3.30 -22.52
C LEU A 36 -29.88 3.27 -21.11
N LEU A 37 -29.00 4.23 -20.77
CA LEU A 37 -28.16 4.20 -19.58
C LEU A 37 -28.30 5.44 -18.68
N VAL A 38 -29.09 6.45 -19.06
CA VAL A 38 -29.34 7.64 -18.22
C VAL A 38 -30.76 7.61 -17.65
N SER A 39 -30.88 7.76 -16.33
CA SER A 39 -32.15 7.82 -15.58
C SER A 39 -31.98 8.73 -14.37
N THR A 40 -32.96 9.60 -14.11
CA THR A 40 -32.94 10.50 -12.93
C THR A 40 -33.17 9.75 -11.62
N GLU A 41 -33.89 8.62 -11.69
CA GLU A 41 -34.29 7.80 -10.54
C GLU A 41 -33.09 7.39 -9.68
N LEU A 42 -31.92 7.14 -10.28
CA LEU A 42 -30.67 6.80 -9.58
C LEU A 42 -30.22 7.86 -8.55
N GLY A 43 -30.68 9.11 -8.69
CA GLY A 43 -30.42 10.21 -7.76
C GLY A 43 -31.55 10.46 -6.75
N GLU A 44 -32.66 9.73 -6.85
CA GLU A 44 -33.89 9.94 -6.08
C GLU A 44 -34.03 8.91 -4.94
N ALA A 45 -34.72 9.28 -3.86
CA ALA A 45 -34.89 8.42 -2.69
C ALA A 45 -35.65 7.11 -2.98
N SER A 46 -36.53 7.13 -3.99
CA SER A 46 -37.22 5.97 -4.54
C SER A 46 -36.27 4.84 -4.97
N SER A 47 -35.04 5.16 -5.36
CA SER A 47 -34.09 4.15 -5.83
C SER A 47 -33.47 3.29 -4.73
N ILE A 48 -33.70 3.64 -3.46
CA ILE A 48 -33.23 2.92 -2.27
C ILE A 48 -34.38 2.61 -1.29
N ASP A 49 -35.63 2.61 -1.76
CA ASP A 49 -36.85 2.36 -0.97
C ASP A 49 -36.78 1.01 -0.23
N GLN A 50 -37.07 1.02 1.08
CA GLN A 50 -37.10 -0.18 1.93
C GLN A 50 -38.17 -1.19 1.48
N LEU A 51 -39.26 -0.75 0.87
CA LEU A 51 -40.32 -1.62 0.35
C LEU A 51 -39.88 -2.39 -0.91
N GLU A 52 -38.95 -1.84 -1.69
CA GLU A 52 -38.35 -2.45 -2.88
C GLU A 52 -36.97 -3.08 -2.56
N GLY A 53 -36.80 -3.56 -1.32
CA GLY A 53 -35.58 -4.25 -0.88
C GLY A 53 -34.33 -3.36 -0.87
N TYR A 54 -34.46 -2.10 -0.45
CA TYR A 54 -33.40 -1.07 -0.54
C TYR A 54 -32.94 -0.83 -1.99
N GLY A 55 -33.89 -0.90 -2.92
CA GLY A 55 -33.69 -0.76 -4.36
C GLY A 55 -33.39 -2.06 -5.10
N ALA A 56 -33.21 -3.21 -4.42
CA ALA A 56 -32.89 -4.48 -5.08
C ALA A 56 -33.97 -4.93 -6.09
N ASP A 57 -35.25 -4.69 -5.78
CA ASP A 57 -36.39 -5.03 -6.63
C ASP A 57 -36.80 -3.88 -7.58
N ALA A 58 -36.27 -2.67 -7.35
CA ALA A 58 -36.58 -1.47 -8.11
C ALA A 58 -36.05 -1.52 -9.56
N LYS A 59 -36.81 -0.90 -10.49
CA LYS A 59 -36.55 -0.94 -11.94
C LYS A 59 -36.30 0.44 -12.53
N TYR A 60 -35.04 0.86 -12.54
CA TYR A 60 -34.61 2.22 -12.91
C TYR A 60 -34.81 2.67 -14.38
N GLY A 61 -35.58 1.93 -15.18
CA GLY A 61 -35.77 2.17 -16.62
C GLY A 61 -34.54 1.90 -17.51
N LEU A 62 -33.44 1.40 -16.95
CA LEU A 62 -32.15 1.21 -17.64
C LEU A 62 -32.06 -0.12 -18.40
N SER A 63 -31.26 -0.13 -19.48
CA SER A 63 -30.89 -1.33 -20.25
C SER A 63 -29.38 -1.62 -20.19
N PRO A 64 -28.81 -1.91 -19.00
CA PRO A 64 -27.36 -2.09 -18.82
C PRO A 64 -26.78 -3.30 -19.57
N GLN A 65 -27.61 -4.21 -20.08
CA GLN A 65 -27.19 -5.38 -20.87
C GLN A 65 -26.39 -4.99 -22.12
N ILE A 66 -26.56 -3.76 -22.63
CA ILE A 66 -25.76 -3.22 -23.75
C ILE A 66 -24.25 -3.18 -23.44
N LEU A 67 -23.87 -3.03 -22.16
CA LEU A 67 -22.48 -3.04 -21.70
C LEU A 67 -21.81 -4.41 -21.83
N LEU A 68 -22.60 -5.49 -21.94
CA LEU A 68 -22.11 -6.87 -22.03
C LEU A 68 -21.89 -7.33 -23.49
N VAL A 69 -22.25 -6.52 -24.49
CA VAL A 69 -22.24 -6.92 -25.91
C VAL A 69 -20.82 -6.98 -26.48
N CYS A 70 -19.99 -5.98 -26.21
CA CYS A 70 -18.57 -5.99 -26.56
C CYS A 70 -17.78 -4.95 -25.75
N ARG A 71 -16.45 -5.10 -25.73
CA ARG A 71 -15.52 -4.20 -25.01
C ARG A 71 -15.72 -2.72 -25.35
N LEU A 72 -15.95 -2.38 -26.62
CA LEU A 72 -16.21 -1.00 -27.05
C LEU A 72 -17.46 -0.41 -26.39
N PHE A 73 -18.55 -1.18 -26.29
CA PHE A 73 -19.80 -0.70 -25.68
C PHE A 73 -19.72 -0.68 -24.17
N HIS A 74 -18.92 -1.57 -23.58
CA HIS A 74 -18.55 -1.49 -22.18
C HIS A 74 -17.81 -0.17 -21.90
N GLU A 75 -16.71 0.11 -22.60
CA GLU A 75 -15.89 1.31 -22.39
C GLU A 75 -16.70 2.61 -22.63
N GLU A 76 -17.38 2.75 -23.77
CA GLU A 76 -18.22 3.93 -24.07
C GLU A 76 -19.44 4.06 -23.12
N GLY A 77 -20.08 2.94 -22.77
CA GLY A 77 -21.31 2.94 -21.99
C GLY A 77 -21.07 3.13 -20.49
N MET A 78 -19.95 2.67 -19.94
CA MET A 78 -19.56 2.89 -18.54
C MET A 78 -19.39 4.38 -18.23
N GLU A 79 -18.75 5.14 -19.12
CA GLU A 79 -18.63 6.60 -18.98
C GLU A 79 -19.99 7.31 -18.99
N ILE A 80 -20.97 6.77 -19.71
CA ILE A 80 -22.32 7.34 -19.80
C ILE A 80 -23.13 7.00 -18.54
N LEU A 81 -23.17 5.72 -18.17
CA LEU A 81 -23.92 5.22 -17.01
C LEU A 81 -23.44 5.84 -15.70
N TYR A 82 -22.13 5.91 -15.47
CA TYR A 82 -21.60 6.44 -14.20
C TYR A 82 -21.20 7.91 -14.27
N GLY A 83 -20.96 8.46 -15.48
CA GLY A 83 -20.55 9.84 -15.65
C GLY A 83 -21.64 10.87 -15.88
N LEU A 84 -22.80 10.48 -16.42
CA LEU A 84 -23.89 11.43 -16.66
C LEU A 84 -24.95 11.40 -15.56
N ASN A 85 -25.25 10.22 -15.00
CA ASN A 85 -26.18 10.08 -13.88
C ASN A 85 -25.63 10.65 -12.58
N GLN A 86 -26.55 11.09 -11.70
CA GLN A 86 -26.27 11.34 -10.30
C GLN A 86 -26.71 10.11 -9.51
N PHE A 87 -25.88 9.66 -8.57
CA PHE A 87 -26.21 8.56 -7.68
C PHE A 87 -26.52 9.09 -6.28
N ILE A 88 -27.63 8.64 -5.71
CA ILE A 88 -27.93 8.85 -4.30
C ILE A 88 -27.15 7.88 -3.43
N ILE A 89 -26.73 8.35 -2.27
CA ILE A 89 -26.19 7.53 -1.20
C ILE A 89 -26.60 8.13 0.14
N GLU A 90 -27.05 7.29 1.06
CA GLU A 90 -27.46 7.72 2.39
C GLU A 90 -26.37 7.39 3.42
N SER A 91 -26.18 8.27 4.40
CA SER A 91 -25.43 7.94 5.62
C SER A 91 -26.31 8.23 6.83
N LEU A 92 -27.35 7.42 6.95
CA LEU A 92 -28.30 7.41 8.05
C LEU A 92 -27.85 6.37 9.09
N PRO A 93 -27.37 6.79 10.26
CA PRO A 93 -26.96 5.89 11.33
C PRO A 93 -28.07 4.94 11.77
N SER A 94 -27.80 3.63 11.61
CA SER A 94 -28.52 2.47 12.17
C SER A 94 -29.94 2.80 12.68
N ILE A 95 -30.88 2.99 11.75
CA ILE A 95 -32.29 3.20 12.09
C ILE A 95 -32.88 1.85 12.51
N ARG A 96 -32.53 1.41 13.73
CA ARG A 96 -33.11 0.25 14.41
C ARG A 96 -34.58 0.55 14.71
N ILE A 97 -35.43 0.35 13.71
CA ILE A 97 -36.87 0.27 13.86
C ILE A 97 -37.13 -1.06 14.57
N LYS A 98 -37.62 -1.00 15.82
CA LYS A 98 -37.98 -2.17 16.63
C LYS A 98 -39.28 -2.84 16.10
N ARG A 99 -39.32 -3.20 14.82
CA ARG A 99 -40.22 -4.21 14.26
C ARG A 99 -39.38 -5.46 14.06
N MET A 100 -39.85 -6.62 14.49
CA MET A 100 -39.05 -7.85 14.46
C MET A 100 -39.03 -8.50 13.05
N ASP A 101 -39.71 -7.88 12.08
CA ASP A 101 -40.02 -8.44 10.77
C ASP A 101 -39.35 -7.68 9.61
N VAL A 102 -38.46 -6.70 9.90
CA VAL A 102 -37.81 -5.87 8.88
C VAL A 102 -36.29 -6.00 9.00
N LEU A 103 -35.68 -6.59 7.97
CA LEU A 103 -34.23 -6.76 7.87
C LEU A 103 -33.54 -5.41 7.62
N HIS A 104 -32.32 -5.26 8.12
CA HIS A 104 -31.54 -4.02 8.03
C HIS A 104 -30.46 -4.14 6.95
N PRO A 105 -30.12 -3.05 6.25
CA PRO A 105 -29.06 -3.06 5.24
C PRO A 105 -27.71 -3.30 5.92
N PHE A 106 -26.80 -3.98 5.22
CA PHE A 106 -25.48 -4.34 5.74
C PHE A 106 -24.45 -3.23 5.55
N THR A 107 -24.66 -2.34 4.59
CA THR A 107 -23.85 -1.14 4.34
C THR A 107 -24.74 0.03 3.93
N ILE A 108 -24.16 1.21 3.70
CA ILE A 108 -24.89 2.41 3.27
C ILE A 108 -25.71 2.16 1.99
N CYS A 109 -26.97 2.61 1.96
CA CYS A 109 -27.85 2.36 0.83
C CYS A 109 -27.56 3.30 -0.34
N SER A 110 -27.40 2.70 -1.51
CA SER A 110 -27.23 3.35 -2.81
C SER A 110 -27.74 2.38 -3.88
N PRO A 111 -28.17 2.85 -5.07
CA PRO A 111 -28.47 1.98 -6.20
C PRO A 111 -27.30 1.06 -6.60
N LEU A 112 -26.07 1.38 -6.17
CA LEU A 112 -24.90 0.53 -6.35
C LEU A 112 -24.80 -0.61 -5.35
N THR A 113 -25.14 -0.38 -4.08
CA THR A 113 -25.03 -1.36 -2.96
C THR A 113 -26.28 -2.20 -2.73
N ARG A 114 -27.34 -1.99 -3.54
CA ARG A 114 -28.64 -2.67 -3.41
C ARG A 114 -28.58 -4.21 -3.32
N TRP A 115 -27.65 -4.84 -4.02
CA TRP A 115 -27.46 -6.30 -3.97
C TRP A 115 -26.68 -6.75 -2.72
N ASP A 116 -25.72 -5.95 -2.28
CA ASP A 116 -24.94 -6.18 -1.05
C ASP A 116 -25.79 -5.98 0.22
N ASN A 117 -26.90 -5.24 0.10
CA ASN A 117 -27.87 -4.98 1.17
C ASN A 117 -29.05 -5.97 1.20
N GLN A 118 -29.01 -7.05 0.41
CA GLN A 118 -30.02 -8.11 0.50
C GLN A 118 -29.94 -8.89 1.82
N PRO A 119 -31.07 -9.32 2.40
CA PRO A 119 -31.11 -9.98 3.69
C PRO A 119 -30.52 -11.39 3.67
N THR A 120 -29.40 -11.60 4.36
CA THR A 120 -28.90 -12.93 4.74
C THR A 120 -29.34 -13.30 6.16
N THR A 121 -29.49 -14.60 6.43
CA THR A 121 -29.82 -15.13 7.78
C THR A 121 -28.72 -14.91 8.80
N ASP A 122 -27.48 -14.78 8.34
CA ASP A 122 -26.31 -14.58 9.18
C ASP A 122 -26.03 -13.08 9.36
N LEU A 123 -25.79 -12.65 10.61
CA LEU A 123 -25.30 -11.29 10.86
C LEU A 123 -23.84 -11.17 10.38
N PRO A 124 -23.53 -10.32 9.39
CA PRO A 124 -22.15 -10.07 9.01
C PRO A 124 -21.39 -9.38 10.14
N THR A 125 -20.12 -9.75 10.30
CA THR A 125 -19.18 -9.04 11.18
C THR A 125 -18.98 -7.61 10.66
N HIS A 126 -18.69 -6.65 11.55
CA HIS A 126 -18.49 -5.24 11.20
C HIS A 126 -17.35 -5.03 10.17
N SER A 127 -16.33 -5.91 10.17
CA SER A 127 -15.31 -5.99 9.11
C SER A 127 -15.89 -6.20 7.70
N ILE A 128 -16.89 -7.08 7.55
CA ILE A 128 -17.56 -7.33 6.27
C ILE A 128 -18.24 -6.05 5.80
N GLN A 129 -18.97 -5.35 6.68
CA GLN A 129 -19.70 -4.11 6.36
C GLN A 129 -18.80 -3.02 5.77
N LYS A 130 -17.58 -2.83 6.33
CA LYS A 130 -16.57 -1.91 5.79
C LYS A 130 -16.12 -2.32 4.38
N THR A 131 -15.95 -3.62 4.11
CA THR A 131 -15.47 -4.10 2.80
C THR A 131 -16.50 -4.03 1.69
N LEU A 132 -17.82 -4.07 1.98
CA LEU A 132 -18.86 -4.10 0.94
C LEU A 132 -18.80 -2.87 0.01
N LEU A 133 -18.66 -1.67 0.57
CA LEU A 133 -18.54 -0.44 -0.24
C LEU A 133 -17.28 -0.47 -1.13
N HIS A 134 -16.15 -0.89 -0.56
CA HIS A 134 -14.85 -0.96 -1.25
C HIS A 134 -14.81 -2.04 -2.36
N ARG A 135 -15.61 -3.11 -2.26
CA ARG A 135 -15.75 -4.13 -3.30
C ARG A 135 -16.46 -3.61 -4.55
N ASN A 136 -17.27 -2.55 -4.44
CA ASN A 136 -18.10 -2.07 -5.53
C ASN A 136 -17.30 -1.26 -6.56
N GLN A 137 -16.77 -1.97 -7.57
CA GLN A 137 -15.95 -1.41 -8.65
C GLN A 137 -16.65 -0.34 -9.50
N ALA A 138 -17.96 -0.12 -9.38
CA ALA A 138 -18.66 0.94 -10.10
C ALA A 138 -18.37 2.34 -9.53
N ILE A 139 -18.08 2.45 -8.23
CA ILE A 139 -17.87 3.74 -7.52
C ILE A 139 -16.74 4.55 -8.17
N LYS A 140 -15.68 3.89 -8.66
CA LYS A 140 -14.54 4.53 -9.35
C LYS A 140 -14.86 5.14 -10.72
N PHE A 141 -16.11 5.06 -11.18
CA PHE A 141 -16.57 5.72 -12.41
C PHE A 141 -17.61 6.81 -12.14
N VAL A 142 -18.17 6.88 -10.92
CA VAL A 142 -19.23 7.83 -10.57
C VAL A 142 -18.66 9.25 -10.53
N ARG A 143 -19.27 10.17 -11.29
CA ARG A 143 -18.83 11.57 -11.37
C ARG A 143 -19.68 12.51 -10.52
N LYS A 144 -20.89 12.09 -10.13
CA LYS A 144 -21.90 12.93 -9.47
C LYS A 144 -22.57 12.19 -8.32
N TRP A 145 -22.51 12.75 -7.11
CA TRP A 145 -23.11 12.17 -5.91
C TRP A 145 -24.14 13.09 -5.26
N ARG A 146 -25.20 12.50 -4.70
CA ARG A 146 -26.11 13.12 -3.74
C ARG A 146 -26.01 12.35 -2.42
N ILE A 147 -25.42 12.96 -1.40
CA ILE A 147 -25.28 12.39 -0.06
C ILE A 147 -26.44 12.87 0.82
N ILE A 148 -27.26 11.96 1.33
CA ILE A 148 -28.30 12.26 2.32
C ILE A 148 -27.74 12.05 3.73
N LEU A 149 -27.79 13.09 4.56
CA LEU A 149 -27.27 13.09 5.92
C LEU A 149 -28.37 13.34 6.96
N SER A 150 -28.31 12.60 8.05
CA SER A 150 -29.15 12.80 9.21
C SER A 150 -28.73 14.03 10.04
N ALA A 151 -29.70 14.69 10.70
CA ALA A 151 -29.47 15.78 11.65
C ALA A 151 -29.79 15.41 13.12
N ARG A 152 -30.16 14.16 13.36
CA ARG A 152 -30.51 13.63 14.69
C ARG A 152 -29.26 13.39 15.56
N LEU A 153 -29.43 13.29 16.88
CA LEU A 153 -28.35 12.94 17.82
C LEU A 153 -28.13 11.42 17.87
N TYR A 154 -26.87 10.98 17.93
CA TYR A 154 -26.47 9.57 17.83
C TYR A 154 -25.29 9.17 18.71
N GLU A 155 -25.16 7.86 18.94
CA GLU A 155 -23.95 7.24 19.50
C GLU A 155 -22.78 7.32 18.50
N PRO A 156 -21.52 7.53 18.95
CA PRO A 156 -20.37 7.76 18.06
C PRO A 156 -20.15 6.68 16.98
N ARG A 157 -20.38 5.41 17.32
CA ARG A 157 -20.18 4.21 16.45
C ARG A 157 -21.25 4.03 15.35
N SER A 158 -21.90 5.11 14.96
CA SER A 158 -22.93 5.09 13.91
C SER A 158 -22.59 6.02 12.74
N ARG A 159 -21.43 6.71 12.81
CA ARG A 159 -20.92 7.64 11.79
C ARG A 159 -20.07 6.94 10.70
N ASP A 160 -19.83 5.64 10.83
CA ASP A 160 -18.91 4.85 10.01
C ASP A 160 -19.17 4.98 8.50
N GLY A 161 -20.44 5.01 8.07
CA GLY A 161 -20.82 5.07 6.65
C GLY A 161 -20.26 6.28 5.89
N LEU A 162 -20.46 7.50 6.42
CA LEU A 162 -19.93 8.72 5.81
C LEU A 162 -18.40 8.76 5.84
N VAL A 163 -17.79 8.25 6.92
CA VAL A 163 -16.33 8.20 7.08
C VAL A 163 -15.71 7.33 6.00
N GLU A 164 -16.19 6.09 5.84
CA GLU A 164 -15.67 5.15 4.84
C GLU A 164 -15.94 5.65 3.41
N LEU A 165 -17.12 6.24 3.15
CA LEU A 165 -17.40 6.87 1.86
C LEU A 165 -16.44 8.02 1.56
N CYS A 166 -16.20 8.94 2.51
CA CYS A 166 -15.30 10.08 2.27
C CYS A 166 -13.84 9.64 2.10
N ARG A 167 -13.39 8.59 2.81
CA ARG A 167 -12.07 7.96 2.61
C ARG A 167 -11.92 7.40 1.20
N LEU A 168 -12.88 6.58 0.75
CA LEU A 168 -12.90 5.98 -0.58
C LEU A 168 -12.97 7.04 -1.68
N LEU A 169 -13.82 8.05 -1.53
CA LEU A 169 -13.94 9.15 -2.49
C LEU A 169 -12.69 10.03 -2.54
N CYS A 170 -12.02 10.27 -1.40
CA CYS A 170 -10.73 10.96 -1.34
C CYS A 170 -9.64 10.17 -2.07
N GLU A 171 -9.48 8.88 -1.77
CA GLU A 171 -8.53 7.99 -2.44
C GLU A 171 -8.70 8.01 -3.97
N LEU A 172 -9.92 7.72 -4.45
CA LEU A 172 -10.21 7.63 -5.87
C LEU A 172 -10.02 8.96 -6.60
N GLN A 173 -10.29 10.08 -5.92
CA GLN A 173 -10.07 11.43 -6.43
C GLN A 173 -8.57 11.75 -6.53
N THR A 174 -7.76 11.38 -5.55
CA THR A 174 -6.30 11.53 -5.57
C THR A 174 -5.66 10.67 -6.66
N LEU A 175 -6.00 9.37 -6.74
CA LEU A 175 -5.51 8.45 -7.77
C LEU A 175 -5.88 8.89 -9.19
N SER A 176 -6.98 9.64 -9.35
CA SER A 176 -7.42 10.20 -10.63
C SER A 176 -6.85 11.60 -10.92
N GLY A 177 -5.87 12.09 -10.16
CA GLY A 177 -5.29 13.42 -10.34
C GLY A 177 -6.30 14.57 -10.15
N GLY A 178 -7.28 14.41 -9.25
CA GLY A 178 -8.36 15.36 -9.02
C GLY A 178 -9.43 15.41 -10.13
N SER A 179 -9.41 14.47 -11.07
CA SER A 179 -10.31 14.47 -12.24
C SER A 179 -11.57 13.61 -12.10
N LEU A 180 -11.75 12.90 -10.98
CA LEU A 180 -12.82 11.91 -10.83
C LEU A 180 -14.17 12.58 -10.58
N LEU A 181 -14.33 13.19 -9.40
CA LEU A 181 -15.59 13.76 -8.92
C LEU A 181 -15.81 15.15 -9.51
N ARG A 182 -17.00 15.35 -10.07
CA ARG A 182 -17.39 16.60 -10.74
C ARG A 182 -18.50 17.33 -10.00
N GLU A 183 -19.39 16.60 -9.35
CA GLU A 183 -20.53 17.17 -8.64
C GLU A 183 -20.80 16.45 -7.32
N LEU A 184 -20.94 17.21 -6.24
CA LEU A 184 -21.29 16.73 -4.91
C LEU A 184 -22.41 17.57 -4.31
N GLU A 185 -23.54 16.94 -4.06
CA GLU A 185 -24.67 17.53 -3.36
C GLU A 185 -24.84 16.89 -2.00
N VAL A 186 -24.82 17.69 -0.92
CA VAL A 186 -25.02 17.22 0.46
C VAL A 186 -26.35 17.77 0.98
N CYS A 187 -27.31 16.87 1.21
CA CYS A 187 -28.65 17.17 1.67
C CYS A 187 -28.81 16.73 3.13
N ILE A 188 -28.99 17.70 4.03
CA ILE A 188 -29.19 17.45 5.48
C ILE A 188 -30.69 17.42 5.79
N ILE A 189 -31.16 16.36 6.44
CA ILE A 189 -32.57 16.18 6.81
C ILE A 189 -33.02 17.28 7.80
N PRO A 190 -34.18 17.94 7.56
CA PRO A 190 -34.64 19.04 8.42
C PRO A 190 -35.21 18.59 9.78
N LYS A 191 -35.25 19.53 10.73
CA LYS A 191 -35.70 19.26 12.09
C LYS A 191 -37.19 18.95 12.14
N GLY A 192 -37.52 17.77 12.66
CA GLY A 192 -38.87 17.27 12.86
C GLY A 192 -38.99 15.85 12.34
N VAL A 193 -38.46 15.61 11.14
CA VAL A 193 -38.62 14.36 10.37
C VAL A 193 -38.13 13.14 11.17
N GLU A 194 -36.98 13.29 11.84
CA GLU A 194 -36.31 12.23 12.58
C GLU A 194 -36.69 12.27 14.07
N VAL A 195 -37.71 11.51 14.46
CA VAL A 195 -38.41 11.70 15.76
C VAL A 195 -37.68 11.11 16.99
N LYS A 196 -36.64 10.28 16.82
CA LYS A 196 -35.96 9.60 17.95
C LYS A 196 -34.73 10.40 18.44
N TYR A 197 -34.42 10.37 19.75
CA TYR A 197 -33.18 10.89 20.38
C TYR A 197 -32.85 12.39 20.26
N GLY A 198 -33.67 13.21 19.60
CA GLY A 198 -33.41 14.66 19.51
C GLY A 198 -32.43 14.99 18.37
N TYR A 199 -31.91 16.23 18.38
CA TYR A 199 -31.18 16.81 17.25
C TYR A 199 -29.80 17.28 17.67
N MET A 200 -28.84 17.19 16.74
CA MET A 200 -27.49 17.69 16.95
C MET A 200 -27.51 19.19 17.27
N ASN A 201 -26.69 19.61 18.23
CA ASN A 201 -26.30 21.00 18.41
C ASN A 201 -25.27 21.43 17.34
N MET A 202 -24.89 22.71 17.31
CA MET A 202 -24.01 23.25 16.27
C MET A 202 -22.59 22.65 16.25
N ASN A 203 -22.10 22.14 17.39
CA ASN A 203 -20.80 21.47 17.49
C ASN A 203 -20.92 20.01 17.05
N GLU A 204 -21.96 19.29 17.48
CA GLU A 204 -22.24 17.92 17.06
C GLU A 204 -22.47 17.82 15.54
N MET A 205 -23.15 18.83 14.96
CA MET A 205 -23.34 19.01 13.51
C MET A 205 -22.04 19.39 12.79
N ARG A 206 -21.08 20.01 13.48
CA ARG A 206 -19.75 20.25 12.94
C ARG A 206 -18.98 18.95 12.85
N GLU A 207 -18.90 18.22 13.96
CA GLU A 207 -18.22 16.93 14.07
C GLU A 207 -18.77 15.87 13.10
N SER A 208 -20.08 15.84 12.85
CA SER A 208 -20.68 14.91 11.88
C SER A 208 -20.32 15.22 10.42
N LEU A 209 -19.89 16.46 10.12
CA LEU A 209 -19.51 16.91 8.78
C LEU A 209 -17.99 16.95 8.55
N VAL A 210 -17.17 16.76 9.60
CA VAL A 210 -15.70 16.63 9.51
C VAL A 210 -15.24 15.66 8.42
N PRO A 211 -15.89 14.50 8.14
CA PRO A 211 -15.43 13.62 7.06
C PRO A 211 -15.42 14.27 5.67
N LEU A 212 -16.28 15.26 5.42
CA LEU A 212 -16.29 16.03 4.16
C LEU A 212 -15.03 16.90 4.01
N GLU A 213 -14.30 17.19 5.09
CA GLU A 213 -13.03 17.94 5.06
C GLU A 213 -11.88 17.15 4.41
N LEU A 214 -12.05 15.84 4.13
CA LEU A 214 -11.11 15.05 3.31
C LEU A 214 -11.26 15.28 1.79
N LEU A 215 -12.43 15.71 1.31
CA LEU A 215 -12.70 15.77 -0.12
C LEU A 215 -12.00 16.99 -0.77
N ARG A 216 -11.49 16.83 -2.00
CA ARG A 216 -10.75 17.88 -2.74
C ARG A 216 -11.08 17.88 -4.23
N ASN A 217 -10.76 18.97 -4.91
CA ASN A 217 -10.84 19.12 -6.37
C ASN A 217 -12.24 18.87 -6.98
N ILE A 218 -13.34 18.99 -6.21
CA ILE A 218 -14.71 18.83 -6.73
C ILE A 218 -15.26 20.21 -7.13
N PRO A 219 -15.48 20.52 -8.41
CA PRO A 219 -15.82 21.88 -8.84
C PRO A 219 -17.24 22.31 -8.45
N ILE A 220 -18.22 21.41 -8.59
CA ILE A 220 -19.63 21.69 -8.24
C ILE A 220 -19.93 21.07 -6.89
N VAL A 221 -20.24 21.92 -5.91
CA VAL A 221 -20.53 21.51 -4.53
C VAL A 221 -21.70 22.33 -3.99
N SER A 222 -22.70 21.65 -3.40
CA SER A 222 -23.83 22.25 -2.69
C SER A 222 -24.03 21.60 -1.31
N ILE A 223 -24.39 22.40 -0.30
CA ILE A 223 -24.77 21.92 1.04
C ILE A 223 -26.09 22.62 1.42
N ARG A 224 -27.18 21.85 1.48
CA ARG A 224 -28.56 22.36 1.64
C ARG A 224 -29.41 21.45 2.51
N THR A 225 -30.61 21.94 2.87
CA THR A 225 -31.66 21.11 3.46
C THR A 225 -32.19 20.13 2.40
N ALA A 226 -32.48 18.89 2.79
CA ALA A 226 -33.20 17.93 1.95
C ALA A 226 -34.68 18.37 1.75
N SER A 227 -35.19 18.20 0.54
CA SER A 227 -36.63 18.22 0.25
C SER A 227 -37.28 16.91 0.71
N ILE A 228 -38.60 16.88 0.96
CA ILE A 228 -39.27 15.70 1.57
C ILE A 228 -39.18 14.46 0.64
N ASP A 229 -39.25 14.68 -0.67
CA ASP A 229 -39.09 13.71 -1.75
C ASP A 229 -37.66 13.13 -1.87
N GLU A 230 -36.66 13.76 -1.26
CA GLU A 230 -35.27 13.30 -1.26
C GLU A 230 -34.91 12.49 -0.02
N ILE A 231 -35.84 12.32 0.92
CA ILE A 231 -35.62 11.64 2.20
C ILE A 231 -36.06 10.17 2.04
N PRO A 232 -35.19 9.18 2.32
CA PRO A 232 -35.55 7.76 2.26
C PRO A 232 -36.75 7.41 3.14
N ASP A 233 -37.59 6.48 2.69
CA ASP A 233 -38.85 6.12 3.34
C ASP A 233 -38.65 5.61 4.78
N PHE A 234 -37.57 4.86 5.00
CA PHE A 234 -37.15 4.33 6.30
C PHE A 234 -36.57 5.39 7.26
N ALA A 235 -36.36 6.64 6.82
CA ALA A 235 -35.90 7.73 7.66
C ALA A 235 -37.04 8.40 8.46
N TYR A 236 -38.28 8.39 7.94
CA TYR A 236 -39.44 9.04 8.53
C TYR A 236 -40.46 8.05 9.14
N ARG A 237 -41.53 8.58 9.76
CA ARG A 237 -42.65 7.77 10.27
C ARG A 237 -43.81 7.81 9.27
N HIS A 238 -44.60 6.75 9.13
CA HIS A 238 -45.77 6.73 8.24
C HIS A 238 -46.92 7.73 8.59
N LYS A 239 -46.76 8.61 9.59
CA LYS A 239 -47.77 9.61 10.02
C LYS A 239 -47.57 11.01 9.41
N TRP A 240 -46.74 11.14 8.38
CA TRP A 240 -46.28 12.44 7.86
C TRP A 240 -47.00 12.90 6.59
N LEU A 241 -47.77 12.04 5.91
CA LEU A 241 -48.52 12.41 4.70
C LEU A 241 -49.61 13.47 4.93
N ASP A 242 -50.08 13.64 6.18
CA ASP A 242 -51.28 14.42 6.47
C ASP A 242 -51.04 15.90 6.83
N THR A 243 -49.79 16.37 6.99
CA THR A 243 -49.52 17.80 7.33
C THR A 243 -48.20 18.34 6.76
N PRO A 244 -48.23 19.46 6.01
CA PRO A 244 -47.02 20.14 5.55
C PRO A 244 -46.34 20.87 6.71
N LEU A 245 -45.37 20.23 7.34
CA LEU A 245 -44.59 20.83 8.42
C LEU A 245 -43.52 21.78 7.85
N VAL A 246 -43.62 23.06 8.23
CA VAL A 246 -42.53 24.03 8.12
C VAL A 246 -41.45 23.62 9.12
N THR A 247 -40.60 22.69 8.70
CA THR A 247 -39.51 22.13 9.50
C THR A 247 -38.30 23.07 9.44
N PRO A 248 -37.77 23.54 10.58
CA PRO A 248 -36.60 24.41 10.55
C PRO A 248 -35.36 23.64 10.08
N SER A 249 -34.56 24.29 9.24
CA SER A 249 -33.32 23.73 8.70
C SER A 249 -32.30 23.43 9.80
N MET A 250 -31.56 22.34 9.63
CA MET A 250 -30.46 21.90 10.51
C MET A 250 -29.08 22.17 9.89
N LEU A 251 -28.98 23.13 8.97
CA LEU A 251 -27.72 23.47 8.32
C LEU A 251 -26.66 23.97 9.33
N PRO A 252 -25.37 23.65 9.11
CA PRO A 252 -24.27 24.23 9.89
C PRO A 252 -24.20 25.76 9.73
N THR A 253 -23.41 26.42 10.58
CA THR A 253 -23.20 27.88 10.51
C THR A 253 -22.77 28.30 9.10
N ALA A 254 -23.24 29.47 8.65
CA ALA A 254 -22.94 29.95 7.30
C ALA A 254 -21.43 30.13 7.05
N SER A 255 -20.63 30.40 8.10
CA SER A 255 -19.17 30.43 8.06
C SER A 255 -18.58 29.03 7.83
N TYR A 256 -18.95 28.03 8.65
CA TYR A 256 -18.43 26.67 8.50
C TYR A 256 -18.87 26.02 7.17
N ARG A 257 -20.11 26.27 6.73
CA ARG A 257 -20.59 25.81 5.42
C ARG A 257 -19.77 26.38 4.25
N ARG A 258 -19.36 27.66 4.33
CA ARG A 258 -18.48 28.28 3.32
C ARG A 258 -17.08 27.69 3.37
N LEU A 259 -16.55 27.41 4.57
CA LEU A 259 -15.26 26.72 4.75
C LEU A 259 -15.28 25.34 4.10
N LEU A 260 -16.29 24.50 4.40
CA LEU A 260 -16.45 23.18 3.77
C LEU A 260 -16.49 23.28 2.25
N ILE A 261 -17.33 24.14 1.67
CA ILE A 261 -17.43 24.30 0.21
C ILE A 261 -16.09 24.78 -0.39
N HIS A 262 -15.34 25.61 0.32
CA HIS A 262 -14.02 26.07 -0.12
C HIS A 262 -12.97 24.96 -0.08
N LEU A 263 -12.93 24.17 1.00
CA LEU A 263 -12.05 23.01 1.14
C LEU A 263 -12.32 21.96 0.06
N ILE A 264 -13.59 21.58 -0.15
CA ILE A 264 -13.99 20.54 -1.11
C ILE A 264 -13.67 20.94 -2.57
N ARG A 265 -13.75 22.24 -2.89
CA ARG A 265 -13.36 22.79 -4.20
C ARG A 265 -11.86 23.00 -4.34
N GLY A 266 -11.14 23.15 -3.23
CA GLY A 266 -9.72 23.40 -3.18
C GLY A 266 -8.87 22.17 -3.46
N ASN A 267 -7.58 22.42 -3.62
CA ASN A 267 -6.53 21.42 -3.88
C ASN A 267 -5.53 21.31 -2.71
N SER A 268 -5.90 21.76 -1.50
CA SER A 268 -5.02 21.65 -0.33
C SER A 268 -4.76 20.19 0.03
N GLU A 269 -3.56 19.92 0.54
CA GLU A 269 -3.13 18.58 0.95
C GLU A 269 -4.11 17.92 1.93
N VAL A 270 -4.20 16.59 1.86
CA VAL A 270 -5.03 15.75 2.73
C VAL A 270 -4.23 14.51 3.06
N GLU A 271 -4.07 14.24 4.36
CA GLU A 271 -3.46 13.01 4.83
C GLU A 271 -4.54 11.95 5.02
N LEU A 272 -4.35 10.79 4.39
CA LEU A 272 -5.31 9.68 4.47
C LEU A 272 -4.74 8.59 5.37
N SER A 273 -5.04 8.68 6.66
CA SER A 273 -4.43 7.83 7.70
C SER A 273 -4.58 6.32 7.45
N THR A 274 -5.67 5.87 6.83
CA THR A 274 -5.84 4.47 6.41
C THR A 274 -4.81 4.02 5.36
N LYS A 275 -4.39 4.92 4.45
CA LYS A 275 -3.35 4.64 3.45
C LYS A 275 -1.94 4.80 4.00
N MET A 276 -1.71 5.78 4.87
CA MET A 276 -0.46 5.86 5.65
C MET A 276 -0.25 4.57 6.46
N PHE A 277 -1.32 4.02 7.06
CA PHE A 277 -1.28 2.71 7.73
C PHE A 277 -1.03 1.55 6.76
N THR A 278 -1.60 1.58 5.55
CA THR A 278 -1.35 0.55 4.53
C THR A 278 0.14 0.53 4.14
N SER A 279 0.73 1.69 3.82
CA SER A 279 2.15 1.80 3.50
C SER A 279 3.05 1.34 4.66
N LEU A 280 2.70 1.69 5.90
CA LEU A 280 3.41 1.24 7.11
C LEU A 280 3.30 -0.27 7.34
N LEU A 281 2.12 -0.86 7.10
CA LEU A 281 1.89 -2.30 7.21
C LEU A 281 2.70 -3.06 6.14
N GLU A 282 2.67 -2.60 4.89
CA GLU A 282 3.47 -3.18 3.80
C GLU A 282 4.97 -3.13 4.12
N TYR A 283 5.47 -1.99 4.60
CA TYR A 283 6.87 -1.85 5.03
C TYR A 283 7.22 -2.82 6.17
N THR A 284 6.35 -2.95 7.15
CA THR A 284 6.56 -3.87 8.29
C THR A 284 6.56 -5.34 7.84
N GLN A 285 5.62 -5.73 6.97
CA GLN A 285 5.50 -7.10 6.44
C GLN A 285 6.65 -7.50 5.51
N ALA A 286 7.42 -6.55 4.97
CA ALA A 286 8.60 -6.83 4.16
C ALA A 286 9.75 -7.48 4.96
N PHE A 287 9.85 -7.20 6.28
CA PHE A 287 10.88 -7.79 7.15
C PHE A 287 10.58 -9.22 7.60
N GLU A 288 9.31 -9.62 7.62
CA GLU A 288 8.90 -10.99 7.94
C GLU A 288 9.07 -11.90 6.70
N ARG A 289 9.19 -13.21 6.91
CA ARG A 289 9.15 -14.24 5.85
C ARG A 289 8.04 -15.25 6.06
N ASP A 290 7.68 -15.57 7.31
CA ASP A 290 6.60 -16.51 7.59
C ASP A 290 5.23 -15.91 7.22
N ALA A 291 4.50 -16.60 6.35
CA ALA A 291 3.21 -16.12 5.84
C ALA A 291 2.14 -15.99 6.94
N GLN A 292 2.19 -16.83 7.98
CA GLN A 292 1.23 -16.75 9.09
C GLN A 292 1.54 -15.56 10.01
N PHE A 293 2.83 -15.28 10.27
CA PHE A 293 3.25 -14.09 11.01
C PHE A 293 2.97 -12.80 10.22
N LYS A 294 3.19 -12.77 8.89
CA LYS A 294 2.73 -11.66 8.02
C LYS A 294 1.24 -11.41 8.14
N ASN A 295 0.43 -12.47 8.05
CA ASN A 295 -1.02 -12.35 8.17
C ASN A 295 -1.42 -11.89 9.58
N ALA A 296 -0.72 -12.34 10.63
CA ALA A 296 -0.96 -11.89 12.00
C ALA A 296 -0.73 -10.38 12.21
N MET A 297 0.27 -9.78 11.53
CA MET A 297 0.47 -8.32 11.52
C MET A 297 -0.72 -7.56 10.91
N SER A 298 -1.45 -8.19 9.98
CA SER A 298 -2.57 -7.55 9.26
C SER A 298 -3.90 -7.58 10.01
N LEU A 299 -4.02 -8.31 11.13
CA LEU A 299 -5.28 -8.48 11.86
C LEU A 299 -5.90 -7.14 12.28
N SER A 300 -7.22 -7.01 12.15
CA SER A 300 -7.96 -5.85 12.68
C SER A 300 -8.05 -5.88 14.20
N SER A 301 -8.27 -4.73 14.83
CA SER A 301 -8.43 -4.66 16.29
C SER A 301 -9.61 -5.49 16.81
N GLN A 302 -10.63 -5.74 15.96
CA GLN A 302 -11.74 -6.64 16.27
C GLN A 302 -11.36 -8.11 16.17
N GLU A 303 -10.61 -8.50 15.13
CA GLU A 303 -10.12 -9.88 14.98
C GLU A 303 -9.14 -10.23 16.09
N VAL A 304 -8.22 -9.32 16.44
CA VAL A 304 -7.39 -9.45 17.64
C VAL A 304 -8.29 -9.60 18.88
N ALA A 305 -9.24 -8.70 19.13
CA ALA A 305 -10.15 -8.82 20.28
C ALA A 305 -10.99 -10.12 20.32
N ALA A 306 -11.29 -10.73 19.16
CA ALA A 306 -12.03 -11.98 19.04
C ALA A 306 -11.16 -13.25 19.13
N LEU A 307 -9.90 -13.16 18.70
CA LEU A 307 -8.88 -14.21 18.81
C LEU A 307 -8.30 -14.26 20.23
N MET A 308 -8.09 -13.10 20.86
CA MET A 308 -7.39 -12.99 22.14
C MET A 308 -8.01 -13.84 23.26
N PRO A 309 -9.33 -13.95 23.45
CA PRO A 309 -9.92 -14.87 24.44
C PRO A 309 -9.74 -16.36 24.11
N LYS A 310 -9.38 -16.70 22.87
CA LYS A 310 -9.26 -18.06 22.35
C LYS A 310 -7.81 -18.56 22.22
N LEU A 311 -6.84 -17.64 22.15
CA LEU A 311 -5.42 -18.00 22.16
C LEU A 311 -5.05 -18.70 23.48
N PRO A 312 -4.30 -19.82 23.45
CA PRO A 312 -3.63 -20.35 24.64
C PRO A 312 -2.71 -19.29 25.26
N ALA A 313 -2.38 -19.44 26.55
CA ALA A 313 -1.42 -18.56 27.21
C ALA A 313 -0.06 -18.56 26.47
N LEU A 314 0.39 -19.76 26.07
CA LEU A 314 1.47 -20.01 25.14
C LEU A 314 0.95 -20.08 23.68
N SER A 315 0.78 -18.91 23.05
CA SER A 315 0.49 -18.77 21.62
C SER A 315 1.58 -19.39 20.74
N GLU A 316 1.25 -20.15 19.68
CA GLU A 316 2.23 -20.63 18.67
C GLU A 316 2.95 -19.49 17.94
N ASN A 317 2.34 -18.30 17.89
CA ASN A 317 3.01 -17.09 17.47
C ASN A 317 3.59 -16.37 18.71
N PRO A 318 4.93 -16.37 18.90
CA PRO A 318 5.56 -15.76 20.08
C PRO A 318 5.40 -14.24 20.12
N PHE A 319 5.18 -13.58 18.97
CA PHE A 319 4.92 -12.15 18.89
C PHE A 319 3.54 -11.76 19.42
N LEU A 320 2.64 -12.72 19.66
CA LEU A 320 1.29 -12.52 20.24
C LEU A 320 1.10 -13.27 21.58
N ASN A 321 2.19 -13.57 22.29
CA ASN A 321 2.19 -14.47 23.45
C ASN A 321 1.92 -13.75 24.78
N LYS A 322 0.66 -13.75 25.21
CA LYS A 322 0.18 -13.08 26.43
C LYS A 322 0.95 -13.40 27.73
N GLU A 323 1.49 -14.59 27.87
CA GLU A 323 2.09 -15.05 29.13
C GLU A 323 3.38 -14.29 29.46
N PHE A 324 4.20 -14.02 28.44
CA PHE A 324 5.41 -13.20 28.59
C PHE A 324 5.17 -11.71 28.33
N HIS A 325 4.06 -11.37 27.65
CA HIS A 325 3.62 -10.04 27.25
C HIS A 325 2.54 -9.47 28.20
N SER A 326 2.89 -9.31 29.48
CA SER A 326 1.95 -8.98 30.56
C SER A 326 1.53 -7.50 30.65
N LYS A 327 2.24 -6.58 29.98
CA LYS A 327 1.95 -5.12 29.97
C LYS A 327 1.42 -4.62 28.63
N GLU A 328 2.03 -5.09 27.55
CA GLU A 328 1.65 -4.82 26.16
C GLU A 328 1.39 -6.17 25.54
N LEU A 329 0.24 -6.36 24.88
CA LEU A 329 -0.32 -7.69 24.58
C LEU A 329 0.43 -8.49 23.48
N ALA A 330 1.53 -7.96 22.95
CA ALA A 330 2.29 -8.46 21.81
C ALA A 330 3.73 -7.88 21.81
N HIS A 331 4.58 -8.30 20.87
CA HIS A 331 5.86 -7.63 20.56
C HIS A 331 5.63 -6.16 20.21
N THR A 332 6.66 -5.32 20.35
CA THR A 332 6.60 -3.87 20.14
C THR A 332 6.02 -3.48 18.77
N ILE A 333 6.36 -4.21 17.69
CA ILE A 333 5.86 -3.96 16.34
C ILE A 333 4.35 -4.24 16.25
N GLU A 334 3.91 -5.43 16.67
CA GLU A 334 2.51 -5.84 16.60
C GLU A 334 1.64 -4.96 17.51
N THR A 335 2.14 -4.59 18.70
CA THR A 335 1.50 -3.61 19.59
C THR A 335 1.37 -2.25 18.89
N GLY A 336 2.46 -1.74 18.30
CA GLY A 336 2.46 -0.47 17.57
C GLY A 336 1.50 -0.50 16.37
N LEU A 337 1.51 -1.56 15.56
CA LEU A 337 0.58 -1.73 14.44
C LEU A 337 -0.88 -1.75 14.91
N GLN A 338 -1.19 -2.42 16.03
CA GLN A 338 -2.54 -2.42 16.60
C GLN A 338 -2.96 -1.04 17.11
N ARG A 339 -2.05 -0.27 17.73
CA ARG A 339 -2.33 1.11 18.14
C ARG A 339 -2.50 2.04 16.94
N ALA A 340 -1.57 2.02 15.99
CA ALA A 340 -1.65 2.80 14.76
C ALA A 340 -2.95 2.51 13.99
N ARG A 341 -3.33 1.25 13.84
CA ARG A 341 -4.63 0.84 13.28
C ARG A 341 -5.81 1.37 14.10
N TYR A 342 -5.78 1.24 15.42
CA TYR A 342 -6.84 1.73 16.30
C TYR A 342 -7.04 3.25 16.20
N MET A 343 -5.96 4.02 15.99
CA MET A 343 -6.04 5.46 15.68
C MET A 343 -6.75 5.73 14.34
N THR A 344 -6.55 4.90 13.30
CA THR A 344 -7.27 5.06 12.02
C THR A 344 -8.72 4.55 12.07
N GLU A 345 -9.01 3.52 12.87
CA GLU A 345 -10.31 2.83 12.83
C GLU A 345 -11.32 3.26 13.90
N ILE A 346 -10.88 3.65 15.11
CA ILE A 346 -11.78 3.76 16.29
C ILE A 346 -11.59 5.05 17.10
N GLU A 347 -10.37 5.57 17.29
CA GLU A 347 -10.12 6.65 18.27
C GLU A 347 -9.95 8.07 17.68
N SER A 348 -9.64 8.21 16.38
CA SER A 348 -9.67 9.53 15.72
C SER A 348 -11.11 10.03 15.52
N GLY A 349 -11.71 10.56 16.60
CA GLY A 349 -12.99 11.26 16.56
C GLY A 349 -13.01 12.46 15.59
N ASP A 350 -11.83 12.89 15.18
CA ASP A 350 -11.57 13.78 14.05
C ASP A 350 -10.60 13.08 13.08
N ILE A 351 -11.13 12.55 11.97
CA ILE A 351 -10.34 11.77 11.00
C ILE A 351 -9.32 12.60 10.19
N THR A 352 -9.33 13.94 10.35
CA THR A 352 -8.32 14.82 9.74
C THR A 352 -7.04 14.90 10.58
N LYS A 353 -7.06 14.41 11.83
CA LYS A 353 -5.92 14.45 12.74
C LYS A 353 -5.14 13.14 12.70
N THR A 354 -3.91 13.24 12.21
CA THR A 354 -2.97 12.11 12.03
C THR A 354 -1.86 12.06 13.07
N THR A 355 -1.75 13.05 13.96
CA THR A 355 -0.59 13.21 14.87
C THR A 355 -0.31 11.97 15.72
N GLN A 356 -1.35 11.40 16.36
CA GLN A 356 -1.23 10.18 17.17
C GLN A 356 -0.86 8.95 16.32
N PHE A 357 -1.31 8.89 15.06
CA PHE A 357 -0.88 7.85 14.13
C PHE A 357 0.61 7.99 13.79
N LYS A 358 1.10 9.23 13.54
CA LYS A 358 2.52 9.49 13.26
C LYS A 358 3.42 9.20 14.45
N GLU A 359 2.96 9.49 15.67
CA GLU A 359 3.65 9.13 16.93
C GLU A 359 3.87 7.60 17.02
N GLU A 360 2.82 6.79 16.84
CA GLU A 360 2.94 5.32 16.82
C GLU A 360 3.77 4.80 15.63
N ARG A 361 3.65 5.42 14.45
CA ARG A 361 4.50 5.11 13.28
C ARG A 361 5.98 5.33 13.61
N SER A 362 6.34 6.45 14.22
CA SER A 362 7.72 6.77 14.62
C SER A 362 8.32 5.71 15.56
N VAL A 363 7.52 5.20 16.51
CA VAL A 363 7.93 4.09 17.40
C VAL A 363 8.27 2.82 16.63
N ILE A 364 7.44 2.43 15.66
CA ILE A 364 7.65 1.24 14.82
C ILE A 364 8.90 1.43 13.94
N LEU A 365 9.01 2.58 13.26
CA LEU A 365 10.12 2.87 12.34
C LEU A 365 11.46 2.89 13.06
N LYS A 366 11.53 3.40 14.29
CA LYS A 366 12.76 3.35 15.12
C LYS A 366 13.31 1.92 15.31
N TYR A 367 12.44 0.92 15.22
CA TYR A 367 12.82 -0.50 15.28
C TYR A 367 13.24 -1.03 13.90
N LEU A 368 12.40 -0.82 12.89
CA LEU A 368 12.63 -1.31 11.53
C LEU A 368 13.87 -0.69 10.90
N GLU A 369 14.14 0.59 11.10
CA GLU A 369 15.33 1.26 10.55
C GLU A 369 16.64 0.70 11.09
N ARG A 370 16.66 0.21 12.33
CA ARG A 370 17.87 -0.46 12.87
C ARG A 370 18.17 -1.74 12.10
N GLN A 371 17.14 -2.51 11.79
CA GLN A 371 17.27 -3.73 11.00
C GLN A 371 17.59 -3.40 9.54
N PHE A 372 16.94 -2.38 8.95
CA PHE A 372 17.27 -1.86 7.63
C PHE A 372 18.74 -1.44 7.51
N CYS A 373 19.28 -0.68 8.47
CA CYS A 373 20.69 -0.28 8.46
C CYS A 373 21.65 -1.48 8.52
N ARG A 374 21.32 -2.53 9.30
CA ARG A 374 22.11 -3.78 9.33
C ARG A 374 22.08 -4.50 7.97
N ILE A 375 20.90 -4.65 7.39
CA ILE A 375 20.72 -5.30 6.07
C ILE A 375 21.46 -4.51 4.98
N SER A 376 21.30 -3.19 4.97
CA SER A 376 21.96 -2.30 4.04
C SER A 376 23.48 -2.42 4.14
N HIS A 377 24.05 -2.35 5.35
CA HIS A 377 25.50 -2.47 5.55
C HIS A 377 26.05 -3.81 5.04
N ALA A 378 25.45 -4.92 5.45
CA ALA A 378 25.89 -6.26 5.04
C ALA A 378 25.67 -6.53 3.53
N SER A 379 24.62 -5.96 2.92
CA SER A 379 24.44 -5.98 1.46
C SER A 379 25.59 -5.24 0.75
N HIS A 380 25.99 -4.05 1.22
CA HIS A 380 27.12 -3.32 0.63
C HIS A 380 28.44 -4.12 0.71
N GLU A 381 28.78 -4.70 1.86
CA GLU A 381 30.00 -5.53 2.01
C GLU A 381 29.99 -6.75 1.09
N LEU A 382 28.85 -7.45 1.01
CA LEU A 382 28.67 -8.58 0.10
C LEU A 382 28.78 -8.15 -1.38
N ILE A 383 28.17 -7.04 -1.75
CA ILE A 383 28.20 -6.51 -3.13
C ILE A 383 29.62 -6.09 -3.52
N ASP A 384 30.39 -5.46 -2.63
CA ASP A 384 31.77 -5.08 -2.93
C ASP A 384 32.71 -6.30 -3.06
N PHE A 385 32.51 -7.33 -2.24
CA PHE A 385 33.15 -8.63 -2.46
C PHE A 385 32.76 -9.24 -3.81
N LEU A 386 31.48 -9.22 -4.18
CA LEU A 386 31.01 -9.72 -5.47
C LEU A 386 31.54 -8.93 -6.66
N LYS A 387 31.70 -7.59 -6.57
CA LYS A 387 32.35 -6.77 -7.59
C LYS A 387 33.79 -7.19 -7.88
N LEU A 388 34.49 -7.72 -6.88
CA LEU A 388 35.85 -8.28 -7.03
C LEU A 388 35.83 -9.70 -7.62
N GLN A 389 34.87 -10.54 -7.20
CA GLN A 389 34.84 -11.98 -7.52
C GLN A 389 34.03 -12.37 -8.77
N LYS A 390 33.12 -11.51 -9.26
CA LYS A 390 32.39 -11.65 -10.54
C LYS A 390 33.23 -11.16 -11.73
N ARG A 391 34.52 -11.48 -11.73
CA ARG A 391 35.47 -11.12 -12.79
C ARG A 391 36.12 -12.39 -13.32
N LYS A 392 36.74 -12.30 -14.50
CA LYS A 392 37.55 -13.37 -15.06
C LYS A 392 38.54 -13.95 -14.03
N TRP A 393 38.54 -15.27 -13.86
CA TRP A 393 39.27 -16.07 -12.86
C TRP A 393 38.80 -15.94 -11.39
N GLY A 394 37.81 -15.10 -11.09
CA GLY A 394 37.23 -14.96 -9.76
C GLY A 394 36.27 -16.09 -9.38
N VAL A 395 35.91 -16.18 -8.09
CA VAL A 395 35.05 -17.27 -7.58
C VAL A 395 33.65 -17.25 -8.19
N PHE A 396 33.19 -16.12 -8.73
CA PHE A 396 31.90 -15.96 -9.43
C PHE A 396 32.05 -15.59 -10.93
N ASP A 397 33.20 -15.89 -11.56
CA ASP A 397 33.44 -15.72 -13.01
C ASP A 397 32.31 -16.35 -13.86
N PRO A 398 31.51 -15.56 -14.61
CA PRO A 398 30.41 -16.04 -15.44
C PRO A 398 30.87 -16.91 -16.64
N ALA A 399 32.07 -16.68 -17.16
CA ALA A 399 32.63 -17.45 -18.27
C ALA A 399 33.18 -18.83 -17.82
N CYS A 400 33.32 -19.05 -16.50
CA CYS A 400 33.81 -20.29 -15.91
C CYS A 400 32.77 -21.43 -16.00
N THR A 401 32.70 -22.02 -17.20
CA THR A 401 31.74 -23.10 -17.58
C THR A 401 32.31 -24.52 -17.41
N LYS A 402 33.51 -24.68 -16.84
CA LYS A 402 34.20 -25.97 -16.68
C LYS A 402 34.99 -26.03 -15.37
N LYS A 403 35.22 -27.25 -14.88
CA LYS A 403 35.96 -27.66 -13.68
C LYS A 403 37.28 -26.89 -13.41
N TYR A 404 37.18 -25.66 -12.92
CA TYR A 404 38.29 -24.99 -12.25
C TYR A 404 38.24 -25.42 -10.78
N ASN A 405 39.00 -26.49 -10.46
CA ASN A 405 39.00 -27.11 -9.12
C ASN A 405 39.82 -26.31 -8.09
N GLY A 406 39.99 -25.00 -8.29
CA GLY A 406 40.67 -24.11 -7.35
C GLY A 406 39.74 -23.76 -6.19
N PHE A 407 39.84 -24.49 -5.09
CA PHE A 407 39.19 -24.11 -3.84
C PHE A 407 40.17 -23.29 -3.00
N ASP A 408 40.13 -21.97 -3.16
CA ASP A 408 40.92 -21.05 -2.33
C ASP A 408 40.28 -20.94 -0.95
N MET A 409 40.94 -21.51 0.07
CA MET A 409 40.39 -21.52 1.43
C MET A 409 40.12 -20.10 1.95
N ALA A 410 40.91 -19.08 1.58
CA ALA A 410 40.70 -17.72 2.08
C ALA A 410 39.42 -17.12 1.47
N ILE A 411 39.33 -17.10 0.13
CA ILE A 411 38.21 -16.47 -0.59
C ILE A 411 36.89 -17.18 -0.31
N TYR A 412 36.89 -18.53 -0.21
CA TYR A 412 35.67 -19.28 0.12
C TYR A 412 35.27 -19.15 1.60
N THR A 413 36.22 -18.85 2.51
CA THR A 413 35.88 -18.52 3.91
C THR A 413 35.26 -17.13 4.00
N GLU A 414 35.88 -16.13 3.35
CA GLU A 414 35.36 -14.76 3.26
C GLU A 414 33.94 -14.74 2.68
N ALA A 415 33.71 -15.47 1.58
CA ALA A 415 32.38 -15.67 1.01
C ALA A 415 31.38 -16.25 2.01
N MET A 416 31.76 -17.29 2.77
CA MET A 416 30.87 -17.89 3.77
C MET A 416 30.53 -16.92 4.90
N VAL A 417 31.52 -16.19 5.42
CA VAL A 417 31.32 -15.19 6.48
C VAL A 417 30.36 -14.10 6.02
N LEU A 418 30.62 -13.46 4.88
CA LEU A 418 29.74 -12.42 4.33
C LEU A 418 28.31 -12.92 4.02
N LEU A 419 28.17 -14.17 3.58
CA LEU A 419 26.85 -14.78 3.35
C LEU A 419 26.09 -15.03 4.67
N GLU A 420 26.79 -15.45 5.71
CA GLU A 420 26.21 -15.71 7.05
C GLU A 420 25.87 -14.40 7.77
N ASP A 421 26.74 -13.39 7.70
CA ASP A 421 26.50 -12.05 8.24
C ASP A 421 25.35 -11.35 7.53
N TYR A 422 25.27 -11.46 6.20
CA TYR A 422 24.12 -10.94 5.44
C TYR A 422 22.83 -11.66 5.85
N ALA A 423 22.84 -13.00 6.00
CA ALA A 423 21.68 -13.72 6.50
C ALA A 423 21.28 -13.32 7.94
N ALA A 424 22.26 -13.12 8.82
CA ALA A 424 22.06 -12.70 10.20
C ALA A 424 21.49 -11.27 10.30
N SER A 425 21.80 -10.39 9.34
CA SER A 425 21.27 -9.01 9.30
C SER A 425 19.74 -8.95 9.23
N PHE A 426 19.10 -9.95 8.59
CA PHE A 426 17.64 -10.10 8.51
C PHE A 426 17.00 -10.67 9.78
N ILE A 427 17.77 -11.09 10.79
CA ILE A 427 17.19 -11.58 12.04
C ILE A 427 16.45 -10.41 12.71
N ARG A 428 15.16 -10.64 12.95
CA ARG A 428 14.26 -9.71 13.60
C ARG A 428 14.77 -9.40 15.00
N GLU A 429 14.90 -8.11 15.33
CA GLU A 429 15.23 -7.68 16.69
C GLU A 429 14.07 -8.13 17.62
N LEU A 430 14.41 -8.57 18.85
CA LEU A 430 13.44 -9.10 19.82
C LEU A 430 13.50 -8.31 21.13
N ASP A 431 12.35 -7.86 21.62
CA ASP A 431 12.25 -7.30 22.97
C ASP A 431 12.42 -8.39 24.06
N ALA A 432 12.65 -7.98 25.31
CA ALA A 432 12.93 -8.92 26.41
C ALA A 432 11.77 -9.88 26.74
N SER A 433 10.53 -9.50 26.47
CA SER A 433 9.34 -10.37 26.60
C SER A 433 9.28 -11.38 25.47
N THR A 434 9.46 -10.94 24.22
CA THR A 434 9.47 -11.82 23.05
C THR A 434 10.64 -12.80 23.10
N LYS A 435 11.83 -12.40 23.58
CA LYS A 435 12.97 -13.32 23.82
C LYS A 435 12.60 -14.47 24.76
N ARG A 436 11.82 -14.20 25.82
CA ARG A 436 11.32 -15.25 26.73
C ARG A 436 10.27 -16.14 26.04
N ALA A 437 9.34 -15.56 25.28
CA ALA A 437 8.34 -16.31 24.52
C ALA A 437 8.99 -17.26 23.49
N VAL A 438 9.91 -16.74 22.68
CA VAL A 438 10.72 -17.52 21.73
C VAL A 438 11.50 -18.61 22.47
N ARG A 439 12.15 -18.32 23.60
CA ARG A 439 12.91 -19.35 24.35
C ARG A 439 12.01 -20.45 24.94
N ALA A 440 10.81 -20.12 25.41
CA ALA A 440 9.84 -21.09 25.91
C ALA A 440 9.30 -22.03 24.81
N GLN A 441 9.40 -21.62 23.53
CA GLN A 441 8.91 -22.35 22.37
C GLN A 441 10.00 -22.60 21.32
N PHE A 442 11.27 -22.62 21.74
CA PHE A 442 12.44 -22.44 20.86
C PHE A 442 12.44 -23.37 19.64
N GLY A 443 12.25 -24.68 19.84
CA GLY A 443 12.21 -25.64 18.74
C GLY A 443 11.01 -25.47 17.81
N LEU A 444 9.87 -24.98 18.29
CA LEU A 444 8.72 -24.67 17.43
C LEU A 444 8.96 -23.41 16.59
N PHE A 445 9.65 -22.41 17.16
CA PHE A 445 9.96 -21.15 16.48
C PHE A 445 11.05 -21.32 15.41
N GLU A 446 12.17 -21.97 15.73
CA GLU A 446 13.25 -22.19 14.75
C GLU A 446 12.79 -23.06 13.58
N HIS A 447 12.02 -24.13 13.85
CA HIS A 447 11.58 -25.06 12.81
C HIS A 447 10.68 -24.41 11.73
N ARG A 448 10.03 -23.27 12.02
CA ARG A 448 9.26 -22.52 11.00
C ARG A 448 10.18 -21.94 9.91
N TYR A 449 11.39 -21.54 10.29
CA TYR A 449 12.38 -20.94 9.39
C TYR A 449 13.40 -21.97 8.85
N GLU A 450 13.74 -23.01 9.62
CA GLU A 450 14.74 -24.03 9.27
C GLU A 450 14.55 -24.65 7.87
N LEU A 451 13.30 -24.86 7.46
CA LEU A 451 12.94 -25.47 6.17
C LEU A 451 12.68 -24.44 5.05
N MET A 452 12.83 -23.15 5.31
CA MET A 452 12.70 -22.10 4.27
C MET A 452 13.88 -22.13 3.30
N ALA A 453 13.68 -21.53 2.12
CA ALA A 453 14.63 -21.60 1.01
C ALA A 453 16.04 -21.13 1.39
N ARG A 454 16.16 -19.97 2.04
CA ARG A 454 17.42 -19.40 2.51
C ARG A 454 18.20 -20.35 3.42
N GLU A 455 17.59 -20.84 4.49
CA GLU A 455 18.19 -21.74 5.48
C GLU A 455 18.67 -23.05 4.83
N VAL A 456 17.83 -23.65 3.97
CA VAL A 456 18.20 -24.83 3.19
C VAL A 456 19.36 -24.55 2.23
N LYS A 457 19.46 -23.35 1.66
CA LYS A 457 20.55 -22.96 0.75
C LYS A 457 21.85 -22.64 1.49
N LEU A 458 21.79 -21.93 2.62
CA LEU A 458 22.91 -21.70 3.53
C LEU A 458 23.51 -23.04 3.99
N GLN A 459 22.67 -23.99 4.41
CA GLN A 459 23.15 -25.31 4.84
C GLN A 459 23.77 -26.11 3.67
N LYS A 460 23.24 -25.99 2.45
CA LYS A 460 23.87 -26.56 1.25
C LYS A 460 25.20 -25.89 0.90
N CYS A 461 25.34 -24.57 1.11
CA CYS A 461 26.61 -23.87 0.98
C CYS A 461 27.64 -24.39 1.98
N ARG A 462 27.29 -24.50 3.27
CA ARG A 462 28.14 -25.09 4.32
C ARG A 462 28.62 -26.50 3.98
N ILE A 463 27.72 -27.36 3.50
CA ILE A 463 28.06 -28.72 3.07
C ILE A 463 29.01 -28.71 1.87
N ALA A 464 28.79 -27.84 0.88
CA ALA A 464 29.65 -27.72 -0.30
C ALA A 464 31.03 -27.15 0.05
N TYR A 465 31.09 -26.13 0.91
CA TYR A 465 32.30 -25.54 1.48
C TYR A 465 33.15 -26.61 2.20
N ASN A 466 32.55 -27.35 3.13
CA ASN A 466 33.23 -28.42 3.86
C ASN A 466 33.73 -29.56 2.95
N ARG A 467 33.02 -29.84 1.85
CA ARG A 467 33.42 -30.82 0.83
C ARG A 467 34.41 -30.28 -0.20
N ARG A 468 34.74 -28.98 -0.16
CA ARG A 468 35.54 -28.26 -1.15
C ARG A 468 35.00 -28.42 -2.57
N ASP A 469 33.68 -28.34 -2.72
CA ASP A 469 32.95 -28.42 -3.99
C ASP A 469 32.60 -27.00 -4.49
N PRO A 470 33.44 -26.38 -5.33
CA PRO A 470 33.24 -25.00 -5.78
C PRO A 470 32.00 -24.81 -6.65
N ILE A 471 31.55 -25.87 -7.35
CA ILE A 471 30.41 -25.80 -8.28
C ILE A 471 29.10 -25.79 -7.47
N THR A 472 28.94 -26.74 -6.56
CA THR A 472 27.76 -26.80 -5.68
C THR A 472 27.72 -25.60 -4.73
N PHE A 473 28.89 -25.11 -4.28
CA PHE A 473 28.99 -23.88 -3.49
C PHE A 473 28.42 -22.69 -4.26
N ARG A 474 28.97 -22.39 -5.45
CA ARG A 474 28.56 -21.23 -6.26
C ARG A 474 27.05 -21.21 -6.51
N ALA A 475 26.47 -22.34 -6.92
CA ALA A 475 25.05 -22.41 -7.22
C ALA A 475 24.16 -22.11 -6.01
N ASN A 476 24.42 -22.74 -4.85
CA ASN A 476 23.60 -22.50 -3.66
C ASN A 476 23.86 -21.10 -3.05
N PHE A 477 25.06 -20.55 -3.22
CA PHE A 477 25.40 -19.18 -2.80
C PHE A 477 24.56 -18.17 -3.58
N GLN A 478 24.56 -18.28 -4.91
CA GLN A 478 23.80 -17.39 -5.80
C GLN A 478 22.30 -17.43 -5.48
N GLU A 479 21.74 -18.61 -5.20
CA GLU A 479 20.34 -18.75 -4.79
C GLU A 479 20.06 -18.17 -3.39
N ALA A 480 20.95 -18.36 -2.41
CA ALA A 480 20.81 -17.77 -1.07
C ALA A 480 20.86 -16.23 -1.10
N VAL A 481 21.79 -15.65 -1.86
CA VAL A 481 21.87 -14.19 -2.07
C VAL A 481 20.62 -13.68 -2.80
N SER A 482 20.13 -14.40 -3.81
CA SER A 482 18.95 -13.97 -4.58
C SER A 482 17.67 -13.95 -3.73
N ASP A 483 17.51 -14.86 -2.77
CA ASP A 483 16.41 -14.83 -1.77
C ASP A 483 16.51 -13.59 -0.86
N MET A 484 17.70 -13.28 -0.38
CA MET A 484 17.96 -12.13 0.49
C MET A 484 17.77 -10.79 -0.23
N GLU A 485 18.31 -10.66 -1.44
CA GLU A 485 18.15 -9.47 -2.29
C GLU A 485 16.68 -9.24 -2.69
N LEU A 486 15.90 -10.30 -2.95
CA LEU A 486 14.45 -10.17 -3.20
C LEU A 486 13.72 -9.60 -1.98
N GLN A 487 14.08 -10.03 -0.77
CA GLN A 487 13.53 -9.46 0.46
C GLN A 487 13.99 -8.00 0.65
N TYR A 488 15.28 -7.71 0.46
CA TYR A 488 15.82 -6.36 0.64
C TYR A 488 15.23 -5.36 -0.36
N HIS A 489 15.04 -5.73 -1.62
CA HIS A 489 14.32 -4.92 -2.60
C HIS A 489 12.86 -4.68 -2.21
N THR A 490 12.19 -5.68 -1.63
CA THR A 490 10.82 -5.51 -1.11
C THR A 490 10.80 -4.48 0.03
N ILE A 491 11.79 -4.52 0.92
CA ILE A 491 11.99 -3.54 2.00
C ILE A 491 12.25 -2.14 1.40
N LEU A 492 13.18 -1.99 0.44
CA LEU A 492 13.46 -0.71 -0.22
C LEU A 492 12.23 -0.12 -0.94
N THR A 493 11.50 -0.95 -1.70
CA THR A 493 10.30 -0.55 -2.46
C THR A 493 9.16 -0.11 -1.56
N THR A 494 8.97 -0.76 -0.41
CA THR A 494 7.93 -0.37 0.55
C THR A 494 8.37 0.81 1.41
N ARG A 495 9.67 0.92 1.73
CA ARG A 495 10.26 2.08 2.40
C ARG A 495 10.05 3.36 1.60
N SER A 496 10.26 3.36 0.28
CA SER A 496 10.11 4.57 -0.54
C SER A 496 8.68 5.12 -0.59
N LYS A 497 7.66 4.25 -0.42
CA LYS A 497 6.23 4.60 -0.45
C LYS A 497 5.63 4.98 0.91
N LEU A 498 6.46 4.98 1.95
CA LEU A 498 6.02 5.13 3.35
C LEU A 498 5.32 6.46 3.64
N TYR A 499 5.64 7.50 2.86
CA TYR A 499 5.12 8.87 2.99
C TYR A 499 4.27 9.34 1.80
N ASP A 500 3.89 8.45 0.87
CA ASP A 500 3.07 8.78 -0.32
C ASP A 500 1.71 9.44 0.03
N TRP A 501 1.25 9.30 1.28
CA TRP A 501 -0.03 9.79 1.79
C TRP A 501 0.12 10.79 2.96
N ASP A 502 1.34 11.27 3.23
CA ASP A 502 1.62 12.36 4.15
C ASP A 502 1.54 13.71 3.41
N ALA A 503 1.26 14.79 4.15
CA ALA A 503 1.34 16.15 3.64
C ALA A 503 2.82 16.53 3.41
N GLY A 504 3.13 17.19 2.28
CA GLY A 504 4.50 17.56 1.93
C GLY A 504 5.14 18.58 2.86
N SER A 505 4.34 19.24 3.70
CA SER A 505 4.80 20.10 4.80
C SER A 505 5.24 19.34 6.06
N SER A 506 4.99 18.03 6.17
CA SER A 506 5.34 17.24 7.35
C SER A 506 6.79 16.75 7.30
N ILE A 507 7.49 16.86 8.43
CA ILE A 507 8.85 16.34 8.57
C ILE A 507 8.73 14.81 8.65
N PRO A 508 9.37 14.04 7.74
CA PRO A 508 9.32 12.59 7.77
C PRO A 508 10.03 12.06 9.02
N ASP A 509 9.48 10.99 9.62
CA ASP A 509 10.04 10.37 10.83
C ASP A 509 11.44 9.75 10.58
N ILE A 510 11.73 9.38 9.33
CA ILE A 510 13.00 8.80 8.87
C ILE A 510 13.46 9.48 7.58
N ASN A 511 14.78 9.58 7.37
CA ASN A 511 15.31 10.11 6.12
C ASN A 511 15.24 9.05 5.01
N ILE A 512 14.45 9.31 3.97
CA ILE A 512 14.40 8.48 2.77
C ILE A 512 15.32 9.11 1.72
N ALA A 513 16.51 8.52 1.56
CA ALA A 513 17.31 8.76 0.37
C ALA A 513 16.50 8.35 -0.87
N PRO A 514 16.46 9.16 -1.94
CA PRO A 514 15.88 8.75 -3.21
C PRO A 514 16.54 7.46 -3.68
N LEU A 515 15.73 6.48 -4.09
CA LEU A 515 16.27 5.30 -4.76
C LEU A 515 16.78 5.74 -6.13
N SER A 516 18.07 5.47 -6.39
CA SER A 516 18.61 5.43 -7.74
C SER A 516 17.85 4.40 -8.59
N SER A 517 18.05 4.40 -9.90
CA SER A 517 17.33 3.55 -10.85
C SER A 517 17.25 2.10 -10.37
N PHE A 518 16.01 1.60 -10.21
CA PHE A 518 15.72 0.21 -9.81
C PHE A 518 16.21 -0.86 -10.80
N GLU A 519 16.93 -0.48 -11.86
CA GLU A 519 17.54 -1.38 -12.83
C GLU A 519 18.97 -1.80 -12.42
N ASP A 520 19.60 -1.09 -11.46
CA ASP A 520 21.02 -1.25 -11.11
C ASP A 520 21.30 -2.19 -9.91
N TRP A 521 20.29 -2.61 -9.15
CA TRP A 521 20.48 -3.43 -7.92
C TRP A 521 20.46 -4.94 -8.16
N GLN A 522 19.80 -5.44 -9.21
CA GLN A 522 19.68 -6.89 -9.40
C GLN A 522 21.02 -7.49 -9.84
N ILE A 523 21.60 -8.37 -9.03
CA ILE A 523 22.89 -9.01 -9.33
C ILE A 523 22.78 -9.89 -10.58
N ARG A 524 23.23 -9.36 -11.73
CA ARG A 524 23.28 -10.10 -13.00
C ARG A 524 24.46 -11.06 -12.99
N TRP A 525 24.24 -12.28 -12.49
CA TRP A 525 25.24 -13.34 -12.35
C TRP A 525 25.90 -13.79 -13.66
N GLU A 526 25.26 -13.50 -14.80
CA GLU A 526 25.68 -13.89 -16.15
C GLU A 526 26.68 -12.89 -16.78
N ILE A 527 26.92 -11.75 -16.13
CA ILE A 527 27.70 -10.63 -16.68
C ILE A 527 28.92 -10.37 -15.78
N GLU A 528 30.09 -10.26 -16.42
CA GLU A 528 31.33 -9.85 -15.76
C GLU A 528 31.21 -8.40 -15.30
N GLU A 529 31.56 -8.15 -14.04
CA GLU A 529 31.62 -6.80 -13.50
C GLU A 529 32.72 -6.01 -14.21
N PRO A 530 32.50 -4.72 -14.56
CA PRO A 530 33.50 -3.91 -15.22
C PRO A 530 34.78 -3.89 -14.37
N ALA A 531 35.93 -4.03 -15.04
CA ALA A 531 37.20 -3.94 -14.36
C ALA A 531 37.35 -2.54 -13.76
N ILE A 532 37.36 -2.44 -12.43
CA ILE A 532 37.81 -1.23 -11.73
C ILE A 532 39.33 -1.15 -11.90
N THR A 533 39.78 -0.82 -13.11
CA THR A 533 41.05 -0.13 -13.29
C THR A 533 40.83 1.23 -12.67
N ALA A 534 41.39 1.46 -11.48
CA ALA A 534 41.55 2.80 -10.95
C ALA A 534 42.37 3.58 -11.97
N ILE A 535 41.68 4.37 -12.80
CA ILE A 535 42.31 5.23 -13.79
C ILE A 535 43.16 6.19 -12.97
N THR A 536 44.48 6.10 -13.07
CA THR A 536 45.33 7.03 -12.33
C THR A 536 44.99 8.45 -12.77
N GLU A 537 45.10 9.43 -11.89
CA GLU A 537 44.73 10.82 -12.20
C GLU A 537 45.43 11.33 -13.48
N VAL A 538 46.67 10.84 -13.70
CA VAL A 538 47.47 11.05 -14.92
C VAL A 538 46.82 10.43 -16.17
N GLU A 539 46.26 9.23 -16.09
CA GLU A 539 45.54 8.59 -17.20
C GLU A 539 44.19 9.26 -17.46
N ALA A 540 43.47 9.69 -16.41
CA ALA A 540 42.21 10.41 -16.54
C ALA A 540 42.43 11.76 -17.24
N GLN A 541 43.43 12.53 -16.80
CA GLN A 541 43.85 13.77 -17.46
C GLN A 541 44.31 13.53 -18.90
N ARG A 542 45.00 12.41 -19.18
CA ARG A 542 45.43 12.06 -20.54
C ARG A 542 44.26 11.72 -21.47
N ILE A 543 43.28 10.95 -21.00
CA ILE A 543 42.04 10.65 -21.73
C ILE A 543 41.26 11.96 -22.00
N GLN A 544 41.15 12.84 -21.01
CA GLN A 544 40.49 14.15 -21.16
C GLN A 544 41.22 15.06 -22.17
N GLN A 545 42.55 15.05 -22.19
CA GLN A 545 43.36 15.80 -23.16
C GLN A 545 43.25 15.25 -24.59
N ASP A 546 43.25 13.92 -24.76
CA ASP A 546 43.06 13.29 -26.08
C ASP A 546 41.63 13.50 -26.60
N LEU A 547 40.61 13.48 -25.74
CA LEU A 547 39.23 13.82 -26.11
C LEU A 547 39.10 15.29 -26.55
N ARG A 548 39.70 16.23 -25.79
CA ARG A 548 39.76 17.66 -26.19
C ARG A 548 40.50 17.86 -27.52
N ARG A 549 41.57 17.09 -27.78
CA ARG A 549 42.25 17.09 -29.09
C ARG A 549 41.36 16.59 -30.21
N GLN A 550 40.62 15.51 -30.02
CA GLN A 550 39.71 14.98 -31.04
C GLN A 550 38.56 15.95 -31.34
N ILE A 551 38.02 16.63 -30.31
CA ILE A 551 37.01 17.69 -30.48
C ILE A 551 37.60 18.86 -31.26
N ALA A 552 38.76 19.39 -30.85
CA ALA A 552 39.43 20.48 -31.56
C ALA A 552 39.75 20.12 -33.03
N GLN A 553 40.16 18.88 -33.30
CA GLN A 553 40.43 18.39 -34.65
C GLN A 553 39.15 18.25 -35.50
N LYS A 554 38.02 17.85 -34.90
CA LYS A 554 36.71 17.86 -35.58
C LYS A 554 36.23 19.28 -35.87
N CYS A 555 36.37 20.22 -34.92
CA CYS A 555 36.00 21.63 -35.12
C CYS A 555 36.86 22.28 -36.22
N PHE A 556 38.17 22.01 -36.26
CA PHE A 556 39.06 22.49 -37.30
C PHE A 556 38.65 21.99 -38.70
N LEU A 557 38.34 20.69 -38.82
CA LEU A 557 37.87 20.09 -40.08
C LEU A 557 36.49 20.62 -40.52
N ALA A 558 35.61 20.99 -39.56
CA ALA A 558 34.35 21.66 -39.88
C ALA A 558 34.56 23.08 -40.41
N GLN A 559 35.46 23.85 -39.80
CA GLN A 559 35.81 25.21 -40.26
C GLN A 559 36.52 25.22 -41.62
N GLU A 560 37.32 24.19 -41.95
CA GLU A 560 37.88 24.03 -43.31
C GLU A 560 36.81 23.66 -44.37
N ALA A 561 35.67 23.10 -43.96
CA ALA A 561 34.55 22.81 -44.84
C ALA A 561 33.69 24.05 -45.13
N GLU A 562 33.42 24.88 -44.11
CA GLU A 562 32.65 26.13 -44.29
C GLU A 562 33.40 27.17 -45.14
N ASN A 563 34.73 27.28 -44.98
CA ASN A 563 35.55 28.23 -45.74
C ASN A 563 35.75 27.87 -47.25
N LYS A 564 34.99 26.90 -47.78
CA LYS A 564 35.07 26.45 -49.20
C LYS A 564 33.76 26.54 -49.99
N ALA A 565 32.68 27.10 -49.43
CA ALA A 565 31.46 27.38 -50.18
C ALA A 565 31.54 28.75 -50.89
N PRO A 566 31.34 28.84 -52.23
CA PRO A 566 31.22 30.12 -52.92
C PRO A 566 29.82 30.71 -52.67
N GLY A 567 29.77 32.00 -52.33
CA GLY A 567 28.51 32.70 -52.04
C GLY A 567 27.74 33.16 -53.28
N ASP A 568 26.49 33.55 -53.06
CA ASP A 568 25.73 34.40 -53.96
C ASP A 568 24.88 35.41 -53.15
N ASN A 569 24.63 36.59 -53.72
CA ASN A 569 24.05 37.74 -53.02
C ASN A 569 22.51 37.78 -53.12
N GLN A 570 21.82 38.49 -52.19
CA GLN A 570 21.01 39.68 -52.48
C GLN A 570 20.22 40.22 -51.26
N ASP A 571 20.34 41.55 -51.09
CA ASP A 571 19.28 42.56 -50.87
C ASP A 571 18.37 42.47 -49.62
N LEU A 572 18.55 43.34 -48.60
CA LEU A 572 18.02 44.72 -48.46
C LEU A 572 16.53 44.80 -48.07
N ASP A 573 16.25 45.27 -46.84
CA ASP A 573 15.46 46.51 -46.62
C ASP A 573 15.45 46.95 -45.14
N ALA A 574 15.10 48.22 -44.86
CA ALA A 574 15.35 48.89 -43.57
C ALA A 574 14.22 49.80 -43.06
N ALA A 575 14.07 49.89 -41.73
CA ALA A 575 13.49 51.01 -40.94
C ALA A 575 13.81 50.79 -39.44
N ASN A 576 14.62 51.61 -38.75
CA ASN A 576 14.31 52.90 -38.07
C ASN A 576 13.12 52.83 -37.08
N CYS A 577 13.21 53.28 -35.81
CA CYS A 577 13.99 54.39 -35.21
C CYS A 577 14.37 54.15 -33.72
N ASP A 578 15.54 54.69 -33.30
CA ASP A 578 15.83 55.61 -32.15
C ASP A 578 15.32 55.29 -30.71
N GLU A 579 16.03 55.49 -29.58
CA GLU A 579 17.27 56.19 -29.15
C GLU A 579 17.91 55.37 -27.97
N ALA A 580 19.20 54.99 -27.93
CA ALA A 580 20.42 55.75 -27.62
C ALA A 580 20.76 55.97 -26.11
N HIS A 581 21.58 55.10 -25.49
CA HIS A 581 22.97 55.45 -25.09
C HIS A 581 23.82 54.31 -24.48
N ASP A 582 25.07 54.26 -24.97
CA ASP A 582 26.34 53.76 -24.43
C ASP A 582 26.60 52.27 -24.07
N GLN A 583 27.80 51.84 -24.46
CA GLN A 583 28.26 50.46 -24.58
C GLN A 583 29.53 50.21 -23.76
N SER A 584 29.67 48.99 -23.22
CA SER A 584 30.95 48.27 -23.15
C SER A 584 30.64 46.78 -22.98
N GLY A 585 30.87 45.98 -24.03
CA GLY A 585 30.29 44.63 -24.13
C GLY A 585 31.21 43.48 -23.68
N SER A 586 30.58 42.33 -23.45
CA SER A 586 31.15 40.99 -23.59
C SER A 586 29.99 40.04 -23.91
N THR A 587 30.08 39.32 -25.03
CA THR A 587 28.97 38.55 -25.61
C THR A 587 28.64 37.28 -24.84
N THR A 588 27.35 37.04 -24.63
CA THR A 588 26.79 35.79 -24.08
C THR A 588 26.80 34.70 -25.14
N GLU A 589 27.71 33.73 -25.04
CA GLU A 589 27.53 32.45 -25.74
C GLU A 589 26.48 31.63 -24.98
N LYS A 590 25.50 31.10 -25.72
CA LYS A 590 24.49 30.21 -25.16
C LYS A 590 25.11 28.84 -24.96
N GLU A 591 25.28 28.43 -23.71
CA GLU A 591 25.55 27.02 -23.40
C GLU A 591 24.40 26.17 -23.93
N LEU A 592 24.73 25.27 -24.85
CA LEU A 592 23.83 24.24 -25.33
C LEU A 592 23.92 23.09 -24.33
N GLU A 593 23.02 23.08 -23.34
CA GLU A 593 22.85 21.93 -22.44
C GLU A 593 22.62 20.67 -23.29
N LEU A 594 23.49 19.67 -23.11
CA LEU A 594 23.33 18.34 -23.69
C LEU A 594 23.71 17.29 -22.65
N ASP A 595 22.90 16.25 -22.54
CA ASP A 595 23.03 15.16 -21.57
C ASP A 595 24.44 14.56 -21.50
N ILE A 596 25.04 14.61 -20.30
CA ILE A 596 26.16 13.75 -19.90
C ILE A 596 25.65 12.70 -18.91
N ALA A 597 24.58 12.00 -19.30
CA ALA A 597 24.06 10.83 -18.60
C ALA A 597 24.79 9.56 -19.07
N ASN A 598 26.00 9.33 -18.54
CA ASN A 598 26.73 8.07 -18.46
C ASN A 598 28.22 8.35 -18.18
N TRP A 599 28.58 8.64 -16.92
CA TRP A 599 29.93 8.44 -16.31
C TRP A 599 29.81 8.82 -14.83
N GLU A 600 29.24 7.93 -14.01
CA GLU A 600 29.27 8.13 -12.56
C GLU A 600 30.72 8.07 -12.06
N SER A 601 31.20 9.20 -11.54
CA SER A 601 32.40 9.23 -10.70
C SER A 601 31.97 9.01 -9.26
N LEU A 602 32.58 8.04 -8.58
CA LEU A 602 32.31 7.73 -7.18
C LEU A 602 32.54 8.96 -6.28
N PRO A 603 31.81 9.10 -5.16
CA PRO A 603 32.08 10.14 -4.18
C PRO A 603 33.45 9.92 -3.54
N TYR A 604 34.31 10.94 -3.59
CA TYR A 604 35.50 10.99 -2.77
C TYR A 604 35.10 11.23 -1.30
N HIS A 605 35.56 10.34 -0.41
CA HIS A 605 35.60 10.61 1.02
C HIS A 605 36.91 11.31 1.36
N GLU A 606 36.83 12.53 1.89
CA GLU A 606 37.92 13.14 2.66
C GLU A 606 37.66 12.85 4.14
N ASP A 607 38.47 11.98 4.74
CA ASP A 607 38.59 11.87 6.20
C ASP A 607 39.66 12.86 6.72
N ASP A 608 39.59 13.17 8.02
CA ASP A 608 40.49 14.04 8.81
C ASP A 608 40.36 15.58 8.67
N GLU A 609 39.32 16.17 9.29
CA GLU A 609 39.49 17.45 10.01
C GLU A 609 39.14 17.33 11.50
N VAL A 610 40.21 17.30 12.32
CA VAL A 610 40.14 17.37 13.79
C VAL A 610 39.62 18.73 14.24
N SER A 611 38.35 18.80 14.64
CA SER A 611 37.74 20.01 15.21
C SER A 611 38.37 20.39 16.56
N LYS A 612 39.33 21.32 16.51
CA LYS A 612 39.88 22.00 17.69
C LYS A 612 38.81 22.91 18.31
N LEU A 613 38.21 22.45 19.41
CA LEU A 613 37.46 23.32 20.31
C LEU A 613 38.41 24.28 21.04
N ILE A 614 38.53 25.51 20.54
CA ILE A 614 39.14 26.61 21.31
C ILE A 614 38.09 27.12 22.30
N LEU A 615 38.21 26.66 23.54
CA LEU A 615 37.56 27.28 24.70
C LEU A 615 38.29 28.58 25.02
N HIS A 616 37.60 29.71 24.99
CA HIS A 616 38.05 30.89 25.71
C HIS A 616 37.81 30.67 27.21
N LEU A 617 38.90 30.60 27.98
CA LEU A 617 38.84 30.85 29.41
C LEU A 617 38.64 32.35 29.62
N ASP A 618 37.74 32.69 30.54
CA ASP A 618 38.00 33.75 31.50
C ASP A 618 37.88 33.12 32.91
N GLU A 619 38.84 33.43 33.76
CA GLU A 619 38.91 32.92 35.14
C GLU A 619 38.05 33.80 36.07
N GLU A 620 37.36 33.18 37.04
CA GLU A 620 37.31 33.67 38.43
C GLU A 620 36.68 32.62 39.38
N GLN A 621 37.30 32.44 40.55
CA GLN A 621 36.89 31.54 41.65
C GLN A 621 36.96 32.30 42.99
N PRO A 622 36.32 31.83 44.10
CA PRO A 622 35.16 30.94 44.22
C PRO A 622 34.00 31.68 44.96
N PRO A 623 33.59 31.53 46.25
CA PRO A 623 33.81 30.50 47.30
C PRO A 623 32.53 29.70 47.71
N LEU A 624 32.76 28.65 48.51
CA LEU A 624 31.79 27.95 49.39
C LEU A 624 31.39 28.83 50.60
N PRO A 625 30.29 28.57 51.37
CA PRO A 625 29.75 27.27 51.82
C PRO A 625 28.20 27.16 51.67
N SER A 626 27.40 26.28 52.33
CA SER A 626 27.60 25.35 53.45
C SER A 626 26.65 24.13 53.48
N THR A 627 27.08 23.08 54.20
CA THR A 627 26.38 21.86 54.64
C THR A 627 25.00 22.06 55.30
N VAL A 628 24.03 21.17 55.01
CA VAL A 628 23.13 20.56 56.04
C VAL A 628 22.82 19.09 55.63
N GLU A 629 22.87 18.21 56.62
CA GLU A 629 22.53 16.77 56.64
C GLU A 629 21.01 16.52 56.47
N ALA A 630 20.43 15.32 56.34
CA ALA A 630 20.81 14.01 55.79
C ALA A 630 19.55 13.13 55.87
N LEU A 631 19.38 12.11 55.01
CA LEU A 631 19.00 10.76 55.45
C LEU A 631 19.26 9.74 54.34
N MET A 632 19.66 8.54 54.76
CA MET A 632 20.03 7.45 53.86
C MET A 632 18.83 6.55 53.57
N ASN A 633 18.83 5.90 52.41
CA ASN A 633 18.75 4.43 52.37
C ASN A 633 19.42 3.92 51.10
N SER A 634 20.20 2.87 51.29
CA SER A 634 20.92 2.08 50.29
C SER A 634 19.99 0.98 49.73
N ASP A 635 20.35 0.10 48.80
CA ASP A 635 21.65 -0.27 48.23
C ASP A 635 21.58 -0.38 46.70
N ASN A 636 22.74 -0.30 46.06
CA ASN A 636 22.91 -0.45 44.61
C ASN A 636 24.17 -1.29 44.38
N ASP A 637 24.02 -2.58 44.11
CA ASP A 637 25.12 -3.50 43.80
C ASP A 637 24.85 -4.30 42.51
N SER A 638 25.93 -4.67 41.83
CA SER A 638 25.94 -5.15 40.45
C SER A 638 25.59 -6.63 40.29
N GLU A 639 24.58 -6.94 39.46
CA GLU A 639 24.25 -8.31 39.02
C GLU A 639 24.74 -8.66 37.61
N ASN A 640 25.61 -7.84 37.01
CA ASN A 640 26.01 -7.98 35.60
C ASN A 640 27.20 -8.93 35.33
N ASP A 641 27.90 -9.40 36.38
CA ASP A 641 29.15 -10.17 36.25
C ASP A 641 29.01 -11.67 36.56
N PHE A 642 27.80 -12.19 36.88
CA PHE A 642 27.64 -13.58 37.32
C PHE A 642 27.28 -14.58 36.20
N TYR A 643 26.92 -14.13 35.00
CA TYR A 643 26.40 -15.01 33.93
C TYR A 643 27.38 -15.34 32.80
N GLU A 644 28.53 -14.66 32.72
CA GLU A 644 29.55 -14.92 31.68
C GLU A 644 30.43 -16.16 31.96
N GLU A 645 30.50 -16.66 33.20
CA GLU A 645 31.33 -17.85 33.52
C GLU A 645 30.66 -19.21 33.27
N LEU A 646 29.34 -19.27 33.01
CA LEU A 646 28.64 -20.55 32.83
C LEU A 646 28.65 -21.11 31.39
N PHE A 647 29.16 -20.35 30.41
CA PHE A 647 29.09 -20.67 28.97
C PHE A 647 30.44 -21.03 28.32
N ARG A 648 31.32 -21.70 29.06
CA ARG A 648 32.45 -22.43 28.43
C ARG A 648 32.08 -23.89 28.21
N ASP A 649 31.72 -24.21 26.97
CA ASP A 649 31.58 -25.60 26.53
C ASP A 649 32.89 -26.38 26.77
N ARG A 650 32.75 -27.58 27.33
CA ARG A 650 33.73 -28.66 27.20
C ARG A 650 33.05 -29.85 26.53
N PRO A 651 33.65 -30.45 25.50
CA PRO A 651 33.13 -31.65 24.88
C PRO A 651 33.48 -32.91 25.70
N GLU A 652 32.83 -34.03 25.34
CA GLU A 652 33.03 -35.40 25.84
C GLU A 652 32.46 -35.62 27.27
N ASP A 653 31.42 -36.43 27.46
CA ASP A 653 31.54 -37.90 27.46
C ASP A 653 30.25 -38.64 27.04
N ASP A 654 30.41 -39.86 26.50
CA ASP A 654 29.33 -40.80 26.16
C ASP A 654 28.82 -41.59 27.39
N SER A 655 27.53 -41.97 27.45
CA SER A 655 27.08 -43.32 27.84
C SER A 655 25.54 -43.47 27.99
N PHE A 656 25.02 -44.51 27.35
CA PHE A 656 23.81 -45.29 27.66
C PHE A 656 23.24 -45.22 29.10
N CYS A 657 21.91 -45.23 29.20
CA CYS A 657 21.16 -46.47 29.51
C CYS A 657 19.66 -46.39 29.16
N LEU A 658 19.10 -47.52 28.73
CA LEU A 658 17.66 -47.77 28.62
C LEU A 658 17.18 -48.35 29.96
N GLU A 659 16.00 -47.95 30.43
CA GLU A 659 15.19 -48.82 31.28
C GLU A 659 13.70 -48.51 31.08
N SER A 660 12.96 -49.57 30.74
CA SER A 660 11.51 -49.62 30.66
C SER A 660 10.98 -50.24 31.94
N GLU A 661 9.84 -49.79 32.45
CA GLU A 661 8.88 -50.72 33.05
C GLU A 661 7.46 -50.15 33.03
N ASP A 662 6.49 -51.04 32.85
CA ASP A 662 5.07 -50.76 32.86
C ASP A 662 4.59 -50.50 34.30
N ASP A 663 3.44 -49.83 34.45
CA ASP A 663 2.45 -50.37 35.39
C ASP A 663 1.02 -50.01 34.98
N ILE A 664 0.13 -50.99 35.18
CA ILE A 664 -1.27 -50.96 34.76
C ILE A 664 -2.14 -50.85 36.01
N GLU A 665 -3.14 -49.97 36.01
CA GLU A 665 -4.31 -50.17 36.87
C GLU A 665 -5.62 -50.06 36.08
N VAL A 666 -6.50 -51.02 36.33
CA VAL A 666 -7.72 -51.31 35.57
C VAL A 666 -8.93 -50.73 36.28
N GLY A 667 -9.87 -50.17 35.50
CA GLY A 667 -11.21 -49.83 35.95
C GLY A 667 -12.23 -50.14 34.86
N ASP A 668 -12.85 -51.32 34.95
CA ASP A 668 -14.04 -51.73 34.19
C ASP A 668 -15.14 -50.63 34.26
N ASP A 669 -16.08 -50.50 33.31
CA ASP A 669 -16.94 -51.62 32.89
C ASP A 669 -17.80 -51.31 31.64
N CYS A 670 -18.24 -52.39 30.99
CA CYS A 670 -19.41 -52.52 30.09
C CYS A 670 -19.60 -51.60 28.85
N ILE A 671 -20.06 -52.03 27.66
CA ILE A 671 -20.19 -53.30 26.89
C ILE A 671 -21.20 -53.00 25.77
N ASP A 672 -20.92 -53.43 24.52
CA ASP A 672 -21.85 -53.66 23.39
C ASP A 672 -22.78 -52.49 22.90
N ARG A 673 -23.24 -52.39 21.64
CA ARG A 673 -22.99 -53.09 20.35
C ARG A 673 -23.40 -52.09 19.24
N ASP A 674 -22.60 -51.84 18.23
CA ASP A 674 -22.35 -52.66 17.03
C ASP A 674 -23.42 -52.54 15.92
N ARG A 675 -22.93 -52.11 14.75
CA ARG A 675 -23.41 -52.34 13.37
C ARG A 675 -24.61 -51.62 12.72
N SER A 676 -24.30 -51.31 11.45
CA SER A 676 -25.17 -51.11 10.27
C SER A 676 -25.84 -49.72 10.14
N THR A 677 -26.04 -49.18 8.93
CA THR A 677 -25.96 -49.81 7.59
C THR A 677 -25.40 -48.85 6.54
N LEU A 678 -24.65 -49.38 5.57
CA LEU A 678 -24.27 -48.68 4.33
C LEU A 678 -25.21 -49.16 3.21
N HIS A 679 -25.92 -48.24 2.53
CA HIS A 679 -26.57 -48.54 1.25
C HIS A 679 -26.76 -47.26 0.41
N ASP A 680 -26.11 -47.28 -0.76
CA ASP A 680 -26.56 -46.88 -2.09
C ASP A 680 -27.27 -45.54 -2.38
N LEU A 681 -26.75 -44.90 -3.42
CA LEU A 681 -27.22 -43.70 -4.12
C LEU A 681 -28.66 -43.86 -4.68
N PRO A 682 -29.40 -42.75 -4.87
CA PRO A 682 -29.43 -42.18 -6.23
C PRO A 682 -29.50 -40.63 -6.31
N TYR A 683 -28.68 -40.04 -7.19
CA TYR A 683 -29.13 -38.91 -8.04
C TYR A 683 -30.14 -39.45 -9.07
N PRO A 684 -31.10 -38.67 -9.63
CA PRO A 684 -31.01 -37.23 -9.86
C PRO A 684 -32.28 -36.40 -9.53
N GLY A 685 -32.17 -35.07 -9.60
CA GLY A 685 -33.33 -34.16 -9.59
C GLY A 685 -32.94 -32.69 -9.48
N ASP A 686 -33.01 -31.94 -10.58
CA ASP A 686 -32.66 -30.53 -10.63
C ASP A 686 -33.54 -29.64 -9.74
N SER A 687 -32.89 -28.71 -9.03
CA SER A 687 -33.48 -27.41 -8.68
C SER A 687 -32.40 -26.32 -8.76
N GLY A 688 -32.11 -25.90 -10.00
CA GLY A 688 -31.20 -24.78 -10.26
C GLY A 688 -31.74 -23.48 -9.66
N GLY A 689 -30.92 -22.82 -8.84
CA GLY A 689 -31.33 -21.64 -8.07
C GLY A 689 -30.17 -20.89 -7.42
N SER A 690 -29.02 -20.78 -8.09
CA SER A 690 -27.90 -19.93 -7.65
C SER A 690 -27.21 -19.26 -8.84
N LEU A 691 -26.90 -17.97 -8.71
CA LEU A 691 -26.50 -17.05 -9.78
C LEU A 691 -25.01 -17.16 -10.19
N SER A 692 -24.43 -18.36 -10.16
CA SER A 692 -23.05 -18.63 -10.59
C SER A 692 -22.81 -18.50 -12.11
N HIS A 693 -23.88 -18.28 -12.89
CA HIS A 693 -23.88 -18.27 -14.35
C HIS A 693 -23.94 -16.87 -14.99
N VAL A 694 -23.90 -15.80 -14.18
CA VAL A 694 -24.02 -14.41 -14.68
C VAL A 694 -22.67 -13.72 -14.92
N PHE A 695 -21.58 -14.19 -14.28
CA PHE A 695 -20.25 -13.54 -14.39
C PHE A 695 -19.08 -14.55 -14.52
N PRO A 696 -18.83 -15.13 -15.72
CA PRO A 696 -17.76 -16.11 -15.94
C PRO A 696 -16.31 -15.58 -15.83
N TRP A 697 -16.12 -14.29 -15.54
CA TRP A 697 -14.81 -13.61 -15.57
C TRP A 697 -14.49 -12.83 -14.28
N MET A 698 -15.30 -12.94 -13.22
CA MET A 698 -14.94 -12.45 -11.88
C MET A 698 -14.24 -13.50 -11.00
N THR A 699 -13.93 -14.68 -11.55
CA THR A 699 -13.19 -15.76 -10.87
C THR A 699 -11.96 -16.18 -11.68
N LEU A 700 -11.04 -15.25 -11.91
CA LEU A 700 -9.67 -15.52 -12.36
C LEU A 700 -8.69 -14.55 -11.68
N SER A 701 -8.38 -14.87 -10.43
CA SER A 701 -7.15 -14.41 -9.78
C SER A 701 -6.23 -15.62 -9.66
N GLU A 702 -5.41 -15.88 -10.70
CA GLU A 702 -4.26 -16.79 -10.65
C GLU A 702 -3.42 -16.67 -11.94
N LEU A 703 -2.60 -15.60 -12.00
CA LEU A 703 -1.24 -15.56 -12.55
C LEU A 703 -0.62 -14.17 -12.32
#